data_AF-A0AAJ5FA44-F1
#
_entry.id   AF-A0AAJ5FA44-F1
#
_cell.length_a   1.000
_cell.length_b   1.000
_cell.length_c   1.000
_cell.angle_alpha   90.00
_cell.angle_beta   90.00
_cell.angle_gamma   90.00
#
_symmetry.space_group_name_H-M   'P 1'
#
loop_
_entity.id
_entity.type
_entity.pdbx_description
1 polymer ?
#
loop_
_entity_poly.entity_id
_entity_poly.type
_entity_poly.pdbx_seq_one_letter_code
_entity_poly.pdbx_strand_id
1 'polypeptide(L)'
;MTAAPTSSEPLYRLPVRLLGDLVSPRALERILQDAAQARGQTPETLDAPTLEDILKREVFKRLQLSVPAALAKRRVSDVIKELLEATPAPPMQASGEQSLGVLEEGARRFTLYFDWPETQRLRGVLGVARQQQQAGQDITALIREGQDLITLMERRLQEGLVTQAQDLAELQAAFRRVQGMGGKDVRRLESLIAQIEEAQGQSVLLPAEVERARNITFTLRKLLESSVVQPLESSEAPAPLDPEAQARVLALEQEHVARQLADLAREFGPVVRARPELEERVHALRAEHASGTVKAETVNAWRAELEAVRDAVLAAQREELVGIEARLTTLPDSPELTEARTALDVARLTLAGGGLATDELRDLGGTLAALEAAPALAARLLAGQRELSEVERAAREVPGASDDLAPHLAAAREALGRGEDVEIDALWAALERRMGEAAQQRQDFDARAYHVIREYDTVRHLAGETTQKLGRLADALRAQRRLGPMSADARERYAQSLEGAEALLAEARAEYQAAQEVTASFGADALSGLLDVFDFGGGTGGDLFGTAAPAEQTPESSDLPDDTWLIRGSTVTAGRPDPAVPGVAALLEQATLLDVRVLRFEDAQGAWAARQDGAGGWRLARGPNAAFLEDRVGDWLATGEVRR
;
A
#
# COMPACT_ATOMS: atom_id res chain seq x y z
N MET A 1 -7.52 19.73 -17.66
CA MET A 1 -8.83 19.74 -18.34
C MET A 1 -9.78 18.93 -17.47
N THR A 2 -10.86 19.57 -17.04
CA THR A 2 -11.79 19.12 -15.99
C THR A 2 -12.58 17.88 -16.42
N ALA A 3 -12.40 16.80 -15.66
CA ALA A 3 -13.22 15.58 -15.77
C ALA A 3 -14.66 15.87 -15.33
N ALA A 4 -15.63 15.42 -16.11
CA ALA A 4 -17.05 15.42 -15.72
C ALA A 4 -17.30 14.29 -14.69
N PRO A 5 -18.14 14.49 -13.66
CA PRO A 5 -18.40 13.45 -12.67
C PRO A 5 -19.41 12.41 -13.17
N THR A 6 -18.94 11.17 -13.11
CA THR A 6 -19.58 9.89 -12.78
C THR A 6 -21.08 9.86 -12.49
N SER A 7 -21.77 8.94 -13.16
CA SER A 7 -23.06 8.34 -12.80
C SER A 7 -23.16 8.03 -11.29
N SER A 8 -24.23 8.46 -10.63
CA SER A 8 -24.41 8.28 -9.20
C SER A 8 -24.71 6.82 -8.84
N GLU A 9 -23.73 6.17 -8.23
CA GLU A 9 -23.87 4.89 -7.55
C GLU A 9 -24.94 5.01 -6.44
N PRO A 10 -25.80 3.99 -6.19
CA PRO A 10 -26.76 4.06 -5.09
C PRO A 10 -26.05 4.30 -3.75
N LEU A 11 -26.55 5.26 -2.96
CA LEU A 11 -25.87 5.82 -1.78
C LEU A 11 -25.37 4.76 -0.79
N TYR A 12 -26.09 3.64 -0.66
CA TYR A 12 -25.71 2.55 0.25
C TYR A 12 -24.41 1.81 -0.12
N ARG A 13 -23.97 1.90 -1.39
CA ARG A 13 -22.72 1.26 -1.83
C ARG A 13 -21.47 2.02 -1.43
N LEU A 14 -21.57 3.33 -1.17
CA LEU A 14 -20.43 4.12 -0.74
C LEU A 14 -19.86 3.62 0.60
N PRO A 15 -20.67 3.36 1.65
CA PRO A 15 -20.17 2.70 2.84
C PRO A 15 -19.63 1.29 2.61
N VAL A 16 -20.28 0.50 1.75
CA VAL A 16 -19.84 -0.87 1.42
C VAL A 16 -18.42 -0.86 0.82
N ARG A 17 -18.15 0.08 -0.07
CA ARG A 17 -16.83 0.27 -0.67
C ARG A 17 -15.79 0.78 0.34
N LEU A 18 -16.15 1.76 1.15
CA LEU A 18 -15.20 2.45 2.05
C LEU A 18 -14.89 1.67 3.34
N LEU A 19 -15.79 0.80 3.79
CA LEU A 19 -15.58 -0.07 4.96
C LEU A 19 -15.22 -1.50 4.57
N GLY A 20 -15.12 -1.80 3.27
CA GLY A 20 -14.77 -3.12 2.75
C GLY A 20 -13.37 -3.62 3.16
N ASP A 21 -12.53 -2.75 3.73
CA ASP A 21 -11.24 -3.11 4.33
C ASP A 21 -11.36 -3.66 5.76
N LEU A 22 -12.49 -3.42 6.44
CA LEU A 22 -12.71 -3.72 7.87
C LEU A 22 -13.76 -4.80 8.10
N VAL A 23 -14.74 -4.88 7.21
CA VAL A 23 -15.87 -5.80 7.25
C VAL A 23 -16.13 -6.27 5.83
N SER A 24 -16.56 -7.51 5.66
CA SER A 24 -16.86 -8.00 4.32
C SER A 24 -17.98 -7.18 3.67
N PRO A 25 -17.86 -6.84 2.36
CA PRO A 25 -18.89 -6.08 1.65
C PRO A 25 -20.29 -6.68 1.78
N ARG A 26 -20.39 -8.02 1.76
CA ARG A 26 -21.66 -8.73 1.93
C ARG A 26 -22.20 -8.71 3.35
N ALA A 27 -21.37 -8.87 4.38
CA ALA A 27 -21.84 -8.73 5.76
C ALA A 27 -22.36 -7.31 5.99
N LEU A 28 -21.69 -6.31 5.43
CA LEU A 28 -22.14 -4.93 5.49
C LEU A 28 -23.43 -4.72 4.68
N GLU A 29 -23.55 -5.27 3.47
CA GLU A 29 -24.80 -5.26 2.71
C GLU A 29 -25.95 -5.93 3.47
N ARG A 30 -25.71 -7.08 4.11
CA ARG A 30 -26.72 -7.78 4.93
C ARG A 30 -27.14 -6.93 6.12
N ILE A 31 -26.19 -6.30 6.83
CA ILE A 31 -26.50 -5.39 7.94
C ILE A 31 -27.31 -4.18 7.45
N LEU A 32 -26.94 -3.59 6.32
CA LEU A 32 -27.67 -2.48 5.72
C LEU A 32 -29.08 -2.93 5.28
N GLN A 33 -29.22 -4.13 4.73
CA GLN A 33 -30.49 -4.72 4.32
C GLN A 33 -31.39 -5.01 5.52
N ASP A 34 -30.88 -5.64 6.56
CA ASP A 34 -31.62 -5.92 7.81
C ASP A 34 -32.03 -4.62 8.51
N ALA A 35 -31.11 -3.64 8.57
CA ALA A 35 -31.37 -2.33 9.18
C ALA A 35 -32.38 -1.49 8.37
N ALA A 36 -32.37 -1.59 7.04
CA ALA A 36 -33.37 -0.99 6.16
C ALA A 36 -34.73 -1.66 6.33
N GLN A 37 -34.77 -3.00 6.36
CA GLN A 37 -36.01 -3.76 6.56
C GLN A 37 -36.64 -3.45 7.93
N ALA A 38 -35.85 -3.36 8.99
CA ALA A 38 -36.32 -2.95 10.32
C ALA A 38 -36.94 -1.54 10.34
N ARG A 39 -36.55 -0.68 9.39
CA ARG A 39 -37.06 0.67 9.18
C ARG A 39 -38.17 0.72 8.10
N GLY A 40 -38.59 -0.43 7.56
CA GLY A 40 -39.62 -0.52 6.51
C GLY A 40 -39.16 -0.02 5.14
N GLN A 41 -37.86 0.05 4.89
CA GLN A 41 -37.24 0.55 3.65
C GLN A 41 -36.42 -0.56 2.96
N THR A 42 -36.06 -0.35 1.70
CA THR A 42 -35.08 -1.18 0.99
C THR A 42 -33.74 -0.43 0.86
N PRO A 43 -32.59 -1.12 0.73
CA PRO A 43 -31.27 -0.50 0.61
C PRO A 43 -31.19 0.60 -0.46
N GLU A 44 -31.90 0.41 -1.56
CA GLU A 44 -31.95 1.34 -2.71
C GLU A 44 -32.72 2.63 -2.42
N THR A 45 -33.56 2.63 -1.39
CA THR A 45 -34.41 3.76 -0.99
C THR A 45 -33.86 4.53 0.22
N LEU A 46 -32.72 4.09 0.78
CA LEU A 46 -32.08 4.74 1.93
C LEU A 46 -31.59 6.14 1.55
N ASP A 47 -32.04 7.14 2.28
CA ASP A 47 -31.51 8.50 2.18
C ASP A 47 -30.23 8.67 3.02
N ALA A 48 -29.46 9.71 2.70
CA ALA A 48 -28.21 10.02 3.41
C ALA A 48 -28.34 10.07 4.95
N PRO A 49 -29.35 10.73 5.56
CA PRO A 49 -29.48 10.77 7.01
C PRO A 49 -29.88 9.43 7.64
N THR A 50 -30.72 8.61 6.98
CA THR A 50 -31.03 7.27 7.48
C THR A 50 -29.80 6.37 7.40
N LEU A 51 -29.02 6.48 6.32
CA LEU A 51 -27.77 5.73 6.20
C LEU A 51 -26.74 6.17 7.26
N GLU A 52 -26.66 7.46 7.57
CA GLU A 52 -25.83 7.98 8.66
C GLU A 52 -26.21 7.38 10.02
N ASP A 53 -27.52 7.26 10.34
CA ASP A 53 -27.98 6.60 11.57
C ASP A 53 -27.59 5.12 11.61
N ILE A 54 -27.80 4.40 10.51
CA ILE A 54 -27.42 2.98 10.37
C ILE A 54 -25.91 2.80 10.57
N LEU A 55 -25.11 3.69 10.01
CA LEU A 55 -23.66 3.67 10.15
C LEU A 55 -23.22 3.88 11.61
N LYS A 56 -23.87 4.81 12.33
CA LYS A 56 -23.53 5.14 13.73
C LYS A 56 -23.96 4.10 14.75
N ARG A 57 -25.02 3.32 14.48
CA ARG A 57 -25.63 2.42 15.48
C ARG A 57 -25.37 0.96 15.18
N GLU A 58 -25.81 0.46 14.02
CA GLU A 58 -25.69 -0.94 13.64
C GLU A 58 -24.28 -1.27 13.14
N VAL A 59 -23.77 -0.50 12.16
CA VAL A 59 -22.46 -0.77 11.55
C VAL A 59 -21.34 -0.49 12.54
N PHE A 60 -21.40 0.61 13.29
CA PHE A 60 -20.42 0.91 14.34
C PHE A 60 -20.37 -0.19 15.41
N LYS A 61 -21.53 -0.72 15.85
CA LYS A 61 -21.57 -1.82 16.83
C LYS A 61 -20.98 -3.10 16.27
N ARG A 62 -21.21 -3.42 14.99
CA ARG A 62 -20.56 -4.55 14.33
C ARG A 62 -19.05 -4.36 14.24
N LEU A 63 -18.59 -3.19 13.81
CA LEU A 63 -17.17 -2.86 13.70
C LEU A 63 -16.45 -2.98 15.05
N GLN A 64 -17.09 -2.60 16.16
CA GLN A 64 -16.51 -2.77 17.49
C GLN A 64 -16.21 -4.22 17.88
N LEU A 65 -16.80 -5.21 17.22
CA LEU A 65 -16.52 -6.63 17.44
C LEU A 65 -15.26 -7.10 16.72
N SER A 66 -14.83 -6.40 15.65
CA SER A 66 -13.68 -6.77 14.83
C SER A 66 -12.49 -5.81 14.95
N VAL A 67 -12.72 -4.54 15.30
CA VAL A 67 -11.67 -3.51 15.38
C VAL A 67 -11.78 -2.63 16.63
N PRO A 68 -10.67 -2.01 17.09
CA PRO A 68 -10.69 -1.09 18.22
C PRO A 68 -11.69 0.06 18.02
N ALA A 69 -12.38 0.46 19.09
CA ALA A 69 -13.44 1.46 19.02
C ALA A 69 -12.99 2.82 18.44
N ALA A 70 -11.73 3.22 18.67
CA ALA A 70 -11.16 4.44 18.11
C ALA A 70 -11.03 4.35 16.57
N LEU A 71 -10.62 3.19 16.06
CA LEU A 71 -10.52 2.89 14.64
C LEU A 71 -11.91 2.89 13.99
N ALA A 72 -12.85 2.15 14.57
CA ALA A 72 -14.23 2.07 14.10
C ALA A 72 -14.88 3.46 14.01
N LYS A 73 -14.69 4.29 15.06
CA LYS A 73 -15.28 5.63 15.12
C LYS A 73 -14.70 6.55 14.05
N ARG A 74 -13.38 6.53 13.86
CA ARG A 74 -12.71 7.33 12.82
C ARG A 74 -13.22 6.95 11.43
N ARG A 75 -13.23 5.66 11.12
CA ARG A 75 -13.65 5.12 9.82
C ARG A 75 -15.12 5.41 9.51
N VAL A 76 -16.03 5.19 10.46
CA VAL A 76 -17.44 5.56 10.30
C VAL A 76 -17.60 7.06 10.08
N SER A 77 -16.82 7.90 10.77
CA SER A 77 -16.87 9.35 10.59
C SER A 77 -16.36 9.79 9.22
N ASP A 78 -15.28 9.18 8.72
CA ASP A 78 -14.73 9.44 7.39
C ASP A 78 -15.76 9.08 6.28
N VAL A 79 -16.45 7.94 6.44
CA VAL A 79 -17.50 7.50 5.51
C VAL A 79 -18.70 8.43 5.53
N ILE A 80 -19.14 8.87 6.71
CA ILE A 80 -20.23 9.86 6.83
C ILE A 80 -19.82 11.16 6.16
N LYS A 81 -18.56 11.59 6.32
CA LYS A 81 -18.05 12.80 5.67
C LYS A 81 -18.10 12.68 4.14
N GLU A 82 -17.61 11.58 3.57
CA GLU A 82 -17.70 11.34 2.13
C GLU A 82 -19.14 11.22 1.64
N LEU A 83 -20.02 10.60 2.43
CA LEU A 83 -21.44 10.49 2.11
C LEU A 83 -22.15 11.84 2.05
N LEU A 84 -21.83 12.75 2.98
CA LEU A 84 -22.37 14.11 2.99
C LEU A 84 -21.83 14.94 1.82
N GLU A 85 -20.57 14.71 1.42
CA GLU A 85 -19.93 15.35 0.26
C GLU A 85 -20.48 14.85 -1.09
N ALA A 86 -21.00 13.63 -1.17
CA ALA A 86 -21.44 12.96 -2.41
C ALA A 86 -22.87 13.29 -2.90
N THR A 87 -23.59 14.24 -2.30
CA THR A 87 -25.01 14.51 -2.64
C THR A 87 -25.13 15.59 -3.76
N PRO A 88 -25.70 15.30 -4.96
CA PRO A 88 -27.17 15.33 -5.12
C PRO A 88 -27.83 14.39 -6.18
N ALA A 89 -29.18 14.34 -6.07
CA ALA A 89 -30.26 13.90 -7.00
C ALA A 89 -30.73 12.42 -6.99
N PRO A 90 -32.07 12.18 -7.10
CA PRO A 90 -32.70 10.88 -6.86
C PRO A 90 -32.35 9.82 -7.93
N PRO A 91 -32.45 8.53 -7.61
CA PRO A 91 -31.98 7.47 -8.49
C PRO A 91 -32.86 7.36 -9.74
N MET A 92 -32.27 7.59 -10.91
CA MET A 92 -32.80 7.06 -12.16
C MET A 92 -32.34 5.60 -12.25
N GLN A 93 -33.29 4.68 -12.34
CA GLN A 93 -33.02 3.28 -12.67
C GLN A 93 -32.31 3.24 -14.03
N ALA A 94 -31.02 2.96 -14.04
CA ALA A 94 -30.27 2.74 -15.26
C ALA A 94 -30.79 1.44 -15.91
N SER A 95 -31.35 1.54 -17.12
CA SER A 95 -31.72 0.38 -17.91
C SER A 95 -30.51 -0.54 -18.08
N GLY A 96 -30.70 -1.87 -18.03
CA GLY A 96 -29.60 -2.86 -18.15
C GLY A 96 -28.65 -2.63 -19.33
N GLU A 97 -29.15 -2.03 -20.42
CA GLU A 97 -28.36 -1.58 -21.58
C GLU A 97 -27.28 -0.53 -21.24
N GLN A 98 -27.60 0.45 -20.41
CA GLN A 98 -26.66 1.49 -20.01
C GLN A 98 -25.60 0.93 -19.07
N SER A 99 -26.01 0.04 -18.15
CA SER A 99 -25.10 -0.59 -17.19
C SER A 99 -24.10 -1.55 -17.85
N LEU A 100 -24.52 -2.32 -18.88
CA LEU A 100 -23.59 -3.14 -19.65
C LEU A 100 -22.61 -2.29 -20.47
N GLY A 101 -23.08 -1.20 -21.10
CA GLY A 101 -22.22 -0.29 -21.86
C GLY A 101 -21.12 0.37 -21.00
N VAL A 102 -21.45 0.76 -19.77
CA VAL A 102 -20.47 1.28 -18.80
C VAL A 102 -19.44 0.21 -18.42
N LEU A 103 -19.88 -1.03 -18.20
CA LEU A 103 -18.99 -2.13 -17.87
C LEU A 103 -18.03 -2.47 -19.02
N GLU A 104 -18.52 -2.45 -20.27
CA GLU A 104 -17.69 -2.65 -21.45
C GLU A 104 -16.63 -1.56 -21.62
N GLU A 105 -16.97 -0.30 -21.36
CA GLU A 105 -16.02 0.80 -21.40
C GLU A 105 -14.93 0.63 -20.34
N GLY A 106 -15.32 0.27 -19.11
CA GLY A 106 -14.37 -0.03 -18.03
C GLY A 106 -13.43 -1.19 -18.38
N ALA A 107 -13.94 -2.23 -19.05
CA ALA A 107 -13.14 -3.36 -19.50
C ALA A 107 -12.08 -2.99 -20.55
N ARG A 108 -12.32 -1.98 -21.40
CA ARG A 108 -11.37 -1.57 -22.45
C ARG A 108 -10.02 -1.13 -21.89
N ARG A 109 -9.99 -0.52 -20.70
CA ARG A 109 -8.76 -0.09 -20.02
C ARG A 109 -7.79 -1.25 -19.75
N PHE A 110 -8.30 -2.47 -19.59
CA PHE A 110 -7.52 -3.66 -19.25
C PHE A 110 -7.16 -4.53 -20.45
N THR A 111 -7.43 -4.07 -21.68
CA THR A 111 -7.14 -4.83 -22.91
C THR A 111 -5.67 -5.20 -23.06
N LEU A 112 -4.75 -4.37 -22.52
CA LEU A 112 -3.31 -4.61 -22.55
C LEU A 112 -2.85 -5.70 -21.57
N TYR A 113 -3.71 -6.12 -20.64
CA TYR A 113 -3.41 -7.11 -19.60
C TYR A 113 -4.18 -8.41 -19.85
N PHE A 114 -4.12 -8.91 -21.09
CA PHE A 114 -4.80 -10.13 -21.50
C PHE A 114 -4.35 -11.35 -20.69
N ASP A 115 -3.09 -11.40 -20.28
CA ASP A 115 -2.55 -12.53 -19.52
C ASP A 115 -3.06 -12.60 -18.07
N TRP A 116 -3.80 -11.59 -17.61
CA TRP A 116 -4.41 -11.63 -16.28
C TRP A 116 -5.66 -12.54 -16.28
N PRO A 117 -5.77 -13.47 -15.32
CA PRO A 117 -6.92 -14.37 -15.24
C PRO A 117 -8.23 -13.60 -15.04
N GLU A 118 -8.20 -12.49 -14.31
CA GLU A 118 -9.36 -11.62 -14.07
C GLU A 118 -9.88 -10.99 -15.38
N THR A 119 -8.98 -10.62 -16.30
CA THR A 119 -9.35 -10.10 -17.63
C THR A 119 -10.04 -11.17 -18.47
N GLN A 120 -9.56 -12.42 -18.43
CA GLN A 120 -10.21 -13.53 -19.15
C GLN A 120 -11.60 -13.82 -18.60
N ARG A 121 -11.74 -13.83 -17.28
CA ARG A 121 -13.04 -14.02 -16.62
C ARG A 121 -14.00 -12.89 -16.95
N LEU A 122 -13.57 -11.63 -16.89
CA LEU A 122 -14.41 -10.47 -17.24
C LEU A 122 -14.92 -10.56 -18.69
N ARG A 123 -14.08 -11.02 -19.62
CA ARG A 123 -14.50 -11.26 -21.01
C ARG A 123 -15.56 -12.36 -21.11
N GLY A 124 -15.43 -13.43 -20.33
CA GLY A 124 -16.44 -14.49 -20.23
C GLY A 124 -17.77 -13.94 -19.71
N VAL A 125 -17.74 -13.23 -18.58
CA VAL A 125 -18.90 -12.58 -17.96
C VAL A 125 -19.59 -11.62 -18.93
N LEU A 126 -18.84 -10.75 -19.61
CA LEU A 126 -19.38 -9.83 -20.63
C LEU A 126 -19.99 -10.57 -21.82
N GLY A 127 -19.37 -11.66 -22.27
CA GLY A 127 -19.89 -12.50 -23.34
C GLY A 127 -21.25 -13.10 -23.00
N VAL A 128 -21.39 -13.68 -21.81
CA VAL A 128 -22.65 -14.24 -21.31
C VAL A 128 -23.69 -13.15 -21.07
N ALA A 129 -23.31 -12.02 -20.47
CA ALA A 129 -24.21 -10.90 -20.23
C ALA A 129 -24.83 -10.37 -21.54
N ARG A 130 -24.06 -10.26 -22.63
CA ARG A 130 -24.59 -9.91 -23.96
C ARG A 130 -25.62 -10.92 -24.47
N GLN A 131 -25.33 -12.22 -24.33
CA GLN A 131 -26.23 -13.28 -24.80
C GLN A 131 -27.55 -13.28 -24.02
N GLN A 132 -27.47 -13.18 -22.70
CA GLN A 132 -28.63 -13.13 -21.82
C GLN A 132 -29.47 -11.88 -22.05
N GLN A 133 -28.83 -10.74 -22.26
CA GLN A 133 -29.53 -9.49 -22.58
C GLN A 133 -30.28 -9.58 -23.91
N GLN A 134 -29.66 -10.16 -24.95
CA GLN A 134 -30.33 -10.40 -26.24
C GLN A 134 -31.52 -11.35 -26.10
N ALA A 135 -31.46 -12.27 -25.14
CA ALA A 135 -32.55 -13.18 -24.78
C ALA A 135 -33.58 -12.56 -23.81
N GLY A 136 -33.40 -11.31 -23.37
CA GLY A 136 -34.30 -10.62 -22.43
C GLY A 136 -34.24 -11.15 -20.99
N GLN A 137 -33.15 -11.79 -20.60
CA GLN A 137 -32.92 -12.33 -19.26
C GLN A 137 -32.31 -11.29 -18.31
N ASP A 138 -32.41 -11.53 -16.99
CA ASP A 138 -31.81 -10.65 -15.98
C ASP A 138 -30.29 -10.82 -15.95
N ILE A 139 -29.57 -9.72 -16.15
CA ILE A 139 -28.10 -9.65 -16.19
C ILE A 139 -27.51 -8.99 -14.94
N THR A 140 -28.32 -8.64 -13.94
CA THR A 140 -27.90 -7.86 -12.77
C THR A 140 -26.74 -8.51 -12.00
N ALA A 141 -26.79 -9.83 -11.82
CA ALA A 141 -25.72 -10.58 -11.16
C ALA A 141 -24.39 -10.55 -11.95
N LEU A 142 -24.45 -10.69 -13.28
CA LEU A 142 -23.29 -10.64 -14.15
C LEU A 142 -22.66 -9.23 -14.20
N ILE A 143 -23.49 -8.19 -14.18
CA ILE A 143 -23.01 -6.81 -14.09
C ILE A 143 -22.27 -6.59 -12.77
N ARG A 144 -22.83 -7.08 -11.66
CA ARG A 144 -22.18 -6.98 -10.33
C ARG A 144 -20.84 -7.68 -10.32
N GLU A 145 -20.79 -8.94 -10.80
CA GLU A 145 -19.54 -9.68 -10.89
C GLU A 145 -18.51 -8.96 -11.77
N GLY A 146 -18.93 -8.41 -12.90
CA GLY A 146 -18.05 -7.63 -13.76
C GLY A 146 -17.49 -6.38 -13.08
N GLN A 147 -18.30 -5.66 -12.28
CA GLN A 147 -17.88 -4.49 -11.51
C GLN A 147 -16.85 -4.87 -10.44
N ASP A 148 -17.07 -5.99 -9.75
CA ASP A 148 -16.15 -6.52 -8.74
C ASP A 148 -14.79 -6.89 -9.37
N LEU A 149 -14.80 -7.52 -10.56
CA LEU A 149 -13.59 -7.85 -11.33
C LEU A 149 -12.84 -6.60 -11.77
N ILE A 150 -13.53 -5.55 -12.23
CA ILE A 150 -12.89 -4.27 -12.57
C ILE A 150 -12.22 -3.66 -11.34
N THR A 151 -12.92 -3.62 -10.20
CA THR A 151 -12.37 -3.09 -8.95
C THR A 151 -11.10 -3.85 -8.52
N LEU A 152 -11.13 -5.17 -8.64
CA LEU A 152 -9.99 -6.05 -8.37
C LEU A 152 -8.79 -5.73 -9.29
N MET A 153 -9.03 -5.60 -10.59
CA MET A 153 -7.99 -5.26 -11.57
C MET A 153 -7.46 -3.83 -11.40
N GLU A 154 -8.30 -2.88 -11.02
CA GLU A 154 -7.88 -1.51 -10.69
C GLU A 154 -6.93 -1.50 -9.50
N ARG A 155 -7.28 -2.21 -8.43
CA ARG A 155 -6.40 -2.38 -7.27
C ARG A 155 -5.06 -3.00 -7.68
N ARG A 156 -5.09 -4.12 -8.42
CA ARG A 156 -3.89 -4.79 -8.94
C ARG A 156 -3.02 -3.87 -9.80
N LEU A 157 -3.64 -3.04 -10.65
CA LEU A 157 -2.96 -2.04 -11.45
C LEU A 157 -2.27 -0.99 -10.57
N GLN A 158 -2.95 -0.43 -9.58
CA GLN A 158 -2.37 0.56 -8.68
C GLN A 158 -1.19 -0.01 -7.87
N GLU A 159 -1.34 -1.22 -7.33
CA GLU A 159 -0.25 -1.91 -6.62
C GLU A 159 0.94 -2.20 -7.53
N GLY A 160 0.67 -2.61 -8.78
CA GLY A 160 1.67 -2.81 -9.81
C GLY A 160 2.41 -1.51 -10.14
N LEU A 161 1.71 -0.37 -10.24
CA LEU A 161 2.30 0.91 -10.60
C LEU A 161 3.22 1.45 -9.50
N VAL A 162 2.88 1.19 -8.24
CA VAL A 162 3.76 1.49 -7.10
C VAL A 162 5.02 0.64 -7.16
N THR A 163 4.88 -0.65 -7.51
CA THR A 163 6.02 -1.57 -7.65
C THR A 163 6.93 -1.12 -8.80
N GLN A 164 6.35 -0.85 -9.97
CA GLN A 164 7.08 -0.37 -11.15
C GLN A 164 7.79 0.97 -10.88
N ALA A 165 7.19 1.89 -10.12
CA ALA A 165 7.83 3.13 -9.72
C ALA A 165 9.05 2.89 -8.83
N GLN A 166 8.95 1.97 -7.87
CA GLN A 166 10.07 1.58 -7.01
C GLN A 166 11.19 0.95 -7.86
N ASP A 167 10.85 0.03 -8.76
CA ASP A 167 11.80 -0.59 -9.67
C ASP A 167 12.49 0.42 -10.58
N LEU A 168 11.75 1.37 -11.13
CA LEU A 168 12.30 2.44 -11.97
C LEU A 168 13.33 3.27 -11.18
N ALA A 169 13.03 3.62 -9.93
CA ALA A 169 13.96 4.35 -9.08
C ALA A 169 15.24 3.54 -8.77
N GLU A 170 15.12 2.23 -8.57
CA GLU A 170 16.25 1.33 -8.37
C GLU A 170 17.08 1.14 -9.65
N LEU A 171 16.42 0.95 -10.80
CA LEU A 171 17.05 0.82 -12.11
C LEU A 171 17.83 2.10 -12.49
N GLN A 172 17.24 3.28 -12.26
CA GLN A 172 17.92 4.56 -12.49
C GLN A 172 19.15 4.71 -11.57
N ALA A 173 19.05 4.32 -10.29
CA ALA A 173 20.17 4.35 -9.37
C ALA A 173 21.29 3.39 -9.78
N ALA A 174 20.95 2.17 -10.21
CA ALA A 174 21.91 1.19 -10.70
C ALA A 174 22.55 1.64 -12.03
N PHE A 175 21.77 2.21 -12.94
CA PHE A 175 22.24 2.72 -14.23
C PHE A 175 23.34 3.77 -14.06
N ARG A 176 23.18 4.71 -13.11
CA ARG A 176 24.21 5.73 -12.82
C ARG A 176 25.58 5.14 -12.47
N ARG A 177 25.62 3.91 -11.93
CA ARG A 177 26.87 3.20 -11.59
C ARG A 177 27.49 2.49 -12.80
N VAL A 178 26.66 1.93 -13.69
CA VAL A 178 27.13 1.13 -14.83
C VAL A 178 27.24 1.93 -16.13
N GLN A 179 26.68 3.15 -16.21
CA GLN A 179 26.70 3.98 -17.42
C GLN A 179 28.11 4.21 -17.99
N GLY A 180 29.13 4.26 -17.13
CA GLY A 180 30.53 4.44 -17.52
C GLY A 180 31.14 3.25 -18.27
N MET A 181 30.55 2.04 -18.19
CA MET A 181 31.02 0.85 -18.92
C MET A 181 30.80 0.97 -20.44
N GLY A 182 29.80 1.76 -20.86
CA GLY A 182 29.41 1.87 -22.26
C GLY A 182 28.92 0.55 -22.88
N GLY A 183 28.78 0.53 -24.21
CA GLY A 183 28.39 -0.67 -24.96
C GLY A 183 26.89 -0.80 -25.28
N LYS A 184 26.53 -1.92 -25.93
CA LYS A 184 25.18 -2.17 -26.44
C LYS A 184 24.16 -2.36 -25.32
N ASP A 185 24.53 -3.08 -24.27
CA ASP A 185 23.62 -3.40 -23.16
C ASP A 185 23.31 -2.19 -22.29
N VAL A 186 24.27 -1.27 -22.10
CA VAL A 186 24.05 0.02 -21.42
C VAL A 186 23.06 0.90 -22.21
N ARG A 187 23.23 1.02 -23.54
CA ARG A 187 22.27 1.76 -24.40
C ARG A 187 20.88 1.13 -24.41
N ARG A 188 20.82 -0.21 -24.38
CA ARG A 188 19.55 -0.94 -24.31
C ARG A 188 18.86 -0.70 -22.96
N LEU A 189 19.61 -0.71 -21.86
CA LEU A 189 19.10 -0.40 -20.53
C LEU A 189 18.57 1.03 -20.45
N GLU A 190 19.31 2.00 -20.97
CA GLU A 190 18.87 3.40 -21.07
C GLU A 190 17.54 3.55 -21.82
N SER A 191 17.43 2.89 -23.00
CA SER A 191 16.18 2.90 -23.77
C SER A 191 15.02 2.23 -23.04
N LEU A 192 15.26 1.14 -22.30
CA LEU A 192 14.22 0.46 -21.52
C LEU A 192 13.77 1.33 -20.33
N ILE A 193 14.72 1.99 -19.64
CA ILE A 193 14.40 2.91 -18.54
C ILE A 193 13.52 4.06 -19.04
N ALA A 194 13.85 4.66 -20.19
CA ALA A 194 13.04 5.72 -20.78
C ALA A 194 11.62 5.24 -21.16
N GLN A 195 11.49 4.04 -21.73
CA GLN A 195 10.18 3.45 -22.04
C GLN A 195 9.34 3.18 -20.78
N ILE A 196 9.96 2.65 -19.73
CA ILE A 196 9.28 2.39 -18.45
C ILE A 196 8.85 3.72 -17.79
N GLU A 197 9.69 4.75 -17.85
CA GLU A 197 9.38 6.08 -17.32
C GLU A 197 8.20 6.74 -18.06
N GLU A 198 8.17 6.66 -19.39
CA GLU A 198 7.04 7.15 -20.20
C GLU A 198 5.75 6.41 -19.85
N ALA A 199 5.79 5.07 -19.77
CA ALA A 199 4.62 4.26 -19.42
C ALA A 199 4.15 4.51 -17.98
N GLN A 200 5.07 4.71 -17.03
CA GLN A 200 4.73 5.11 -15.67
C GLN A 200 3.99 6.44 -15.65
N GLY A 201 4.43 7.42 -16.45
CA GLY A 201 3.73 8.71 -16.62
C GLY A 201 2.32 8.55 -17.21
N GLN A 202 2.11 7.54 -18.05
CA GLN A 202 0.81 7.20 -18.63
C GLN A 202 -0.03 6.26 -17.74
N SER A 203 0.47 5.87 -16.55
CA SER A 203 -0.18 4.89 -15.66
C SER A 203 -0.41 3.51 -16.32
N VAL A 204 0.57 3.07 -17.12
CA VAL A 204 0.58 1.77 -17.82
C VAL A 204 1.68 0.88 -17.23
N LEU A 205 1.38 -0.40 -17.04
CA LEU A 205 2.36 -1.40 -16.58
C LEU A 205 3.08 -2.04 -17.77
N LEU A 206 4.40 -2.16 -17.62
CA LEU A 206 5.30 -2.80 -18.56
C LEU A 206 6.16 -3.86 -17.84
N PRO A 207 5.53 -4.94 -17.31
CA PRO A 207 6.23 -5.92 -16.48
C PRO A 207 7.38 -6.62 -17.23
N ALA A 208 7.18 -6.94 -18.51
CA ALA A 208 8.20 -7.60 -19.32
C ALA A 208 9.41 -6.69 -19.59
N GLU A 209 9.18 -5.39 -19.80
CA GLU A 209 10.24 -4.39 -19.99
C GLU A 209 11.04 -4.19 -18.69
N VAL A 210 10.35 -4.13 -17.55
CA VAL A 210 10.97 -4.04 -16.21
C VAL A 210 11.84 -5.27 -15.95
N GLU A 211 11.35 -6.48 -16.21
CA GLU A 211 12.14 -7.71 -16.09
C GLU A 211 13.38 -7.70 -16.99
N ARG A 212 13.23 -7.29 -18.27
CA ARG A 212 14.37 -7.16 -19.19
C ARG A 212 15.40 -6.15 -18.69
N ALA A 213 14.95 -4.99 -18.18
CA ALA A 213 15.83 -3.97 -17.63
C ALA A 213 16.58 -4.48 -16.38
N ARG A 214 15.88 -5.20 -15.49
CA ARG A 214 16.48 -5.86 -14.31
C ARG A 214 17.53 -6.90 -14.71
N ASN A 215 17.24 -7.76 -15.68
CA ASN A 215 18.19 -8.79 -16.15
C ASN A 215 19.47 -8.17 -16.74
N ILE A 216 19.33 -7.11 -17.54
CA ILE A 216 20.48 -6.37 -18.09
C ILE A 216 21.25 -5.69 -16.95
N THR A 217 20.56 -5.06 -16.01
CA THR A 217 21.18 -4.41 -14.84
C THR A 217 21.97 -5.40 -14.00
N PHE A 218 21.39 -6.58 -13.71
CA PHE A 218 22.07 -7.66 -12.99
C PHE A 218 23.35 -8.09 -13.72
N THR A 219 23.25 -8.34 -15.04
CA THR A 219 24.40 -8.75 -15.86
C THR A 219 25.51 -7.68 -15.85
N LEU A 220 25.15 -6.40 -16.01
CA LEU A 220 26.11 -5.30 -15.99
C LEU A 220 26.76 -5.11 -14.62
N ARG A 221 26.00 -5.20 -13.53
CA ARG A 221 26.54 -5.12 -12.16
C ARG A 221 27.47 -6.30 -11.87
N LYS A 222 27.09 -7.51 -12.25
CA LYS A 222 27.95 -8.69 -12.12
C LYS A 222 29.26 -8.52 -12.90
N LEU A 223 29.18 -8.01 -14.13
CA LEU A 223 30.37 -7.71 -14.94
C LEU A 223 31.24 -6.65 -14.27
N LEU A 224 30.67 -5.57 -13.74
CA LEU A 224 31.39 -4.51 -13.03
C LEU A 224 32.15 -5.05 -11.82
N GLU A 225 31.47 -5.79 -10.93
CA GLU A 225 32.11 -6.40 -9.76
C GLU A 225 33.17 -7.44 -10.15
N SER A 226 32.96 -8.20 -11.23
CA SER A 226 33.95 -9.17 -11.73
C SER A 226 35.14 -8.55 -12.47
N SER A 227 34.95 -7.37 -13.08
CA SER A 227 35.97 -6.66 -13.86
C SER A 227 36.90 -5.82 -12.98
N VAL A 228 36.42 -5.36 -11.82
CA VAL A 228 37.25 -4.71 -10.79
C VAL A 228 38.31 -5.69 -10.22
N VAL A 229 38.15 -7.00 -10.48
CA VAL A 229 38.99 -8.08 -9.94
C VAL A 229 40.09 -8.55 -10.91
N GLN A 230 40.22 -8.00 -12.12
CA GLN A 230 41.41 -8.26 -12.95
C GLN A 230 42.51 -7.24 -12.64
N PRO A 231 43.54 -7.58 -11.82
CA PRO A 231 44.72 -6.74 -11.74
C PRO A 231 45.39 -6.69 -13.13
N LEU A 232 45.70 -5.48 -13.57
CA LEU A 232 46.54 -5.19 -14.73
C LEU A 232 48.01 -5.55 -14.42
N GLU A 233 48.30 -6.81 -14.07
CA GLU A 233 49.68 -7.33 -14.05
C GLU A 233 49.74 -8.69 -14.73
N SER A 234 50.18 -8.64 -15.97
CA SER A 234 50.59 -9.79 -16.76
C SER A 234 51.84 -10.43 -16.15
N SER A 235 51.68 -11.52 -15.40
CA SER A 235 52.54 -12.72 -15.41
C SER A 235 52.42 -13.48 -14.08
N GLU A 236 52.23 -14.80 -14.19
CA GLU A 236 52.22 -15.84 -13.14
C GLU A 236 50.93 -16.05 -12.31
N ALA A 237 50.26 -17.16 -12.64
CA ALA A 237 49.17 -17.87 -11.95
C ALA A 237 47.86 -17.07 -11.66
N PRO A 238 46.67 -17.68 -11.81
CA PRO A 238 45.42 -17.01 -11.44
C PRO A 238 45.42 -16.76 -9.93
N ALA A 239 45.57 -15.49 -9.54
CA ALA A 239 45.42 -15.07 -8.15
C ALA A 239 44.01 -15.46 -7.65
N PRO A 240 43.86 -15.93 -6.40
CA PRO A 240 42.55 -16.20 -5.83
C PRO A 240 41.73 -14.91 -5.84
N LEU A 241 40.50 -15.00 -6.35
CA LEU A 241 39.51 -13.91 -6.36
C LEU A 241 39.35 -13.31 -4.96
N ASP A 242 39.19 -11.99 -4.88
CA ASP A 242 38.90 -11.28 -3.62
C ASP A 242 37.60 -11.83 -2.98
N PRO A 243 37.64 -12.36 -1.74
CA PRO A 243 36.47 -12.90 -1.07
C PRO A 243 35.35 -11.87 -0.88
N GLU A 244 35.65 -10.58 -0.76
CA GLU A 244 34.62 -9.53 -0.65
C GLU A 244 33.85 -9.33 -1.96
N ALA A 245 34.55 -9.31 -3.10
CA ALA A 245 33.93 -9.19 -4.41
C ALA A 245 33.05 -10.42 -4.73
N GLN A 246 33.49 -11.61 -4.34
CA GLN A 246 32.69 -12.83 -4.45
C GLN A 246 31.42 -12.76 -3.60
N ALA A 247 31.52 -12.28 -2.36
CA ALA A 247 30.37 -12.09 -1.48
C ALA A 247 29.34 -11.10 -2.06
N ARG A 248 29.80 -10.01 -2.69
CA ARG A 248 28.92 -9.04 -3.38
C ARG A 248 28.21 -9.66 -4.58
N VAL A 249 28.92 -10.43 -5.41
CA VAL A 249 28.30 -11.13 -6.56
C VAL A 249 27.26 -12.15 -6.08
N LEU A 250 27.55 -12.92 -5.03
CA LEU A 250 26.59 -13.85 -4.45
C LEU A 250 25.36 -13.13 -3.88
N ALA A 251 25.55 -11.99 -3.22
CA ALA A 251 24.43 -11.18 -2.73
C ALA A 251 23.54 -10.66 -3.88
N LEU A 252 24.15 -10.23 -5.00
CA LEU A 252 23.40 -9.83 -6.20
C LEU A 252 22.63 -11.00 -6.82
N GLU A 253 23.21 -12.20 -6.83
CA GLU A 253 22.56 -13.41 -7.31
C GLU A 253 21.37 -13.79 -6.42
N GLN A 254 21.52 -13.72 -5.10
CA GLN A 254 20.42 -13.99 -4.17
C GLN A 254 19.31 -12.93 -4.26
N GLU A 255 19.64 -11.65 -4.39
CA GLU A 255 18.67 -10.57 -4.63
C GLU A 255 17.86 -10.81 -5.92
N HIS A 256 18.55 -11.24 -6.99
CA HIS A 256 17.92 -11.54 -8.27
C HIS A 256 16.97 -12.75 -8.17
N VAL A 257 17.43 -13.84 -7.53
CA VAL A 257 16.65 -15.05 -7.28
C VAL A 257 15.41 -14.76 -6.43
N ALA A 258 15.54 -13.98 -5.36
CA ALA A 258 14.43 -13.61 -4.47
C ALA A 258 13.29 -12.97 -5.26
N ARG A 259 13.63 -12.03 -6.15
CA ARG A 259 12.68 -11.33 -7.00
C ARG A 259 12.01 -12.25 -7.99
N GLN A 260 12.77 -13.10 -8.68
CA GLN A 260 12.21 -14.07 -9.62
C GLN A 260 11.23 -15.03 -8.93
N LEU A 261 11.52 -15.50 -7.72
CA LEU A 261 10.62 -16.35 -6.94
C LEU A 261 9.33 -15.60 -6.56
N ALA A 262 9.43 -14.32 -6.17
CA ALA A 262 8.25 -13.50 -5.87
C ALA A 262 7.38 -13.26 -7.11
N ASP A 263 8.00 -13.03 -8.28
CA ASP A 263 7.29 -12.86 -9.54
C ASP A 263 6.58 -14.15 -9.97
N LEU A 264 7.25 -15.31 -9.84
CA LEU A 264 6.65 -16.61 -10.11
C LEU A 264 5.48 -16.94 -9.18
N ALA A 265 5.60 -16.65 -7.88
CA ALA A 265 4.53 -16.88 -6.93
C ALA A 265 3.26 -16.09 -7.30
N ARG A 266 3.43 -14.85 -7.80
CA ARG A 266 2.35 -13.97 -8.22
C ARG A 266 1.71 -14.41 -9.54
N GLU A 267 2.52 -14.79 -10.52
CA GLU A 267 2.06 -15.19 -11.85
C GLU A 267 1.35 -16.55 -11.81
N PHE A 268 1.94 -17.52 -11.11
CA PHE A 268 1.46 -18.91 -11.08
C PHE A 268 0.63 -19.25 -9.84
N GLY A 269 0.26 -18.26 -9.02
CA GLY A 269 -0.67 -18.44 -7.90
C GLY A 269 -1.96 -19.21 -8.28
N PRO A 270 -2.62 -18.94 -9.42
CA PRO A 270 -3.76 -19.72 -9.89
C PRO A 270 -3.45 -21.21 -10.15
N VAL A 271 -2.23 -21.52 -10.60
CA VAL A 271 -1.79 -22.90 -10.87
C VAL A 271 -1.55 -23.65 -9.56
N VAL A 272 -0.88 -23.00 -8.60
CA VAL A 272 -0.66 -23.58 -7.26
C VAL A 272 -1.99 -23.88 -6.58
N ARG A 273 -3.00 -23.01 -6.71
CA ARG A 273 -4.36 -23.30 -6.21
C ARG A 273 -5.03 -24.50 -6.87
N ALA A 274 -4.76 -24.73 -8.15
CA ALA A 274 -5.31 -25.89 -8.87
C ALA A 274 -4.60 -27.19 -8.50
N ARG A 275 -3.35 -27.11 -8.03
CA ARG A 275 -2.47 -28.24 -7.69
C ARG A 275 -1.80 -27.96 -6.35
N PRO A 276 -2.51 -28.15 -5.21
CA PRO A 276 -2.01 -27.82 -3.88
C PRO A 276 -0.71 -28.56 -3.52
N GLU A 277 -0.41 -29.69 -4.16
CA GLU A 277 0.88 -30.38 -4.02
C GLU A 277 2.09 -29.51 -4.42
N LEU A 278 1.89 -28.45 -5.21
CA LEU A 278 2.95 -27.50 -5.56
C LEU A 278 3.30 -26.56 -4.39
N GLU A 279 2.43 -26.41 -3.38
CA GLU A 279 2.69 -25.56 -2.21
C GLU A 279 3.91 -26.04 -1.43
N GLU A 280 4.06 -27.35 -1.25
CA GLU A 280 5.23 -27.95 -0.60
C GLU A 280 6.53 -27.59 -1.33
N ARG A 281 6.49 -27.59 -2.68
CA ARG A 281 7.64 -27.23 -3.50
C ARG A 281 7.98 -25.75 -3.41
N VAL A 282 6.97 -24.87 -3.38
CA VAL A 282 7.16 -23.43 -3.14
C VAL A 282 7.77 -23.18 -1.76
N HIS A 283 7.28 -23.85 -0.72
CA HIS A 283 7.83 -23.74 0.63
C HIS A 283 9.28 -24.24 0.71
N ALA A 284 9.61 -25.35 0.06
CA ALA A 284 10.98 -25.86 -0.01
C ALA A 284 11.92 -24.86 -0.70
N LEU A 285 11.52 -24.29 -1.84
CA LEU A 285 12.30 -23.28 -2.55
C LEU A 285 12.50 -22.00 -1.73
N ARG A 286 11.48 -21.55 -0.98
CA ARG A 286 11.60 -20.42 -0.04
C ARG A 286 12.59 -20.72 1.08
N ALA A 287 12.57 -21.92 1.64
CA ALA A 287 13.51 -22.34 2.68
C ALA A 287 14.95 -22.45 2.16
N GLU A 288 15.15 -23.03 0.97
CA GLU A 288 16.46 -23.05 0.31
C GLU A 288 16.96 -21.62 0.04
N HIS A 289 16.08 -20.70 -0.37
CA HIS A 289 16.47 -19.32 -0.60
C HIS A 289 16.86 -18.60 0.68
N ALA A 290 16.12 -18.81 1.78
CA ALA A 290 16.49 -18.30 3.10
C ALA A 290 17.87 -18.81 3.58
N SER A 291 18.29 -19.99 3.11
CA SER A 291 19.63 -20.52 3.37
C SER A 291 20.72 -20.03 2.39
N GLY A 292 20.36 -19.24 1.38
CA GLY A 292 21.29 -18.66 0.40
C GLY A 292 21.82 -19.64 -0.65
N THR A 293 21.20 -20.80 -0.82
CA THR A 293 21.71 -21.87 -1.71
C THR A 293 21.02 -21.95 -3.06
N VAL A 294 19.97 -21.16 -3.30
CA VAL A 294 19.19 -21.22 -4.54
C VAL A 294 19.96 -20.58 -5.68
N LYS A 295 19.98 -21.28 -6.82
CA LYS A 295 20.60 -20.83 -8.06
C LYS A 295 19.53 -20.39 -9.05
N ALA A 296 19.89 -19.47 -9.95
CA ALA A 296 19.02 -19.01 -11.03
C ALA A 296 18.52 -20.16 -11.94
N GLU A 297 19.34 -21.20 -12.15
CA GLU A 297 18.95 -22.39 -12.91
C GLU A 297 17.77 -23.14 -12.27
N THR A 298 17.76 -23.25 -10.94
CA THR A 298 16.65 -23.87 -10.18
C THR A 298 15.36 -23.07 -10.38
N VAL A 299 15.45 -21.74 -10.35
CA VAL A 299 14.29 -20.86 -10.55
C VAL A 299 13.75 -20.94 -11.99
N ASN A 300 14.64 -20.99 -12.98
CA ASN A 300 14.25 -21.14 -14.38
C ASN A 300 13.62 -22.53 -14.66
N ALA A 301 14.18 -23.59 -14.07
CA ALA A 301 13.59 -24.92 -14.15
C ALA A 301 12.20 -24.96 -13.50
N TRP A 302 12.04 -24.31 -12.35
CA TRP A 302 10.75 -24.18 -11.68
C TRP A 302 9.73 -23.39 -12.51
N ARG A 303 10.13 -22.30 -13.18
CA ARG A 303 9.27 -21.58 -14.14
C ARG A 303 8.77 -22.50 -15.25
N ALA A 304 9.67 -23.24 -15.90
CA ALA A 304 9.30 -24.15 -16.98
C ALA A 304 8.37 -25.28 -16.50
N GLU A 305 8.58 -25.79 -15.29
CA GLU A 305 7.68 -26.76 -14.65
C GLU A 305 6.28 -26.16 -14.44
N LEU A 306 6.20 -24.95 -13.90
CA LEU A 306 4.93 -24.25 -13.68
C LEU A 306 4.16 -23.96 -14.99
N GLU A 307 4.86 -23.56 -16.06
CA GLU A 307 4.27 -23.38 -17.39
C GLU A 307 3.68 -24.70 -17.94
N ALA A 308 4.44 -25.80 -17.84
CA ALA A 308 3.98 -27.11 -18.27
C ALA A 308 2.78 -27.59 -17.44
N VAL A 309 2.80 -27.39 -16.11
CA VAL A 309 1.68 -27.73 -15.23
C VAL A 309 0.45 -26.89 -15.56
N ARG A 310 0.61 -25.57 -15.82
CA ARG A 310 -0.49 -24.71 -16.24
C ARG A 310 -1.20 -25.27 -17.47
N ASP A 311 -0.44 -25.62 -18.49
CA ASP A 311 -1.00 -26.12 -19.75
C ASP A 311 -1.72 -27.46 -19.55
N ALA A 312 -1.15 -28.35 -18.71
CA ALA A 312 -1.78 -29.62 -18.35
C ALA A 312 -3.09 -29.43 -17.54
N VAL A 313 -3.09 -28.52 -16.56
CA VAL A 313 -4.29 -28.18 -15.77
C VAL A 313 -5.38 -27.60 -16.67
N LEU A 314 -5.01 -26.70 -17.57
CA LEU A 314 -5.94 -26.08 -18.50
C LEU A 314 -6.58 -27.12 -19.45
N ALA A 315 -5.81 -28.10 -19.93
CA ALA A 315 -6.35 -29.21 -20.70
C ALA A 315 -7.32 -30.07 -19.87
N ALA A 316 -6.94 -30.44 -18.64
CA ALA A 316 -7.78 -31.23 -17.74
C ALA A 316 -9.11 -30.51 -17.39
N GLN A 317 -9.05 -29.20 -17.13
CA GLN A 317 -10.23 -28.39 -16.84
C GLN A 317 -11.20 -28.30 -18.02
N ARG A 318 -10.69 -28.26 -19.26
CA ARG A 318 -11.54 -28.32 -20.46
C ARG A 318 -12.26 -29.67 -20.59
N GLU A 319 -11.57 -30.77 -20.29
CA GLU A 319 -12.18 -32.10 -20.27
C GLU A 319 -13.23 -32.24 -19.16
N GLU A 320 -12.93 -31.74 -17.95
CA GLU A 320 -13.86 -31.70 -16.83
C GLU A 320 -15.13 -30.90 -17.17
N LEU A 321 -14.98 -29.72 -17.79
CA LEU A 321 -16.10 -28.90 -18.21
C LEU A 321 -17.05 -29.65 -19.17
N VAL A 322 -16.49 -30.40 -20.13
CA VAL A 322 -17.27 -31.24 -21.06
C VAL A 322 -18.02 -32.35 -20.31
N GLY A 323 -17.38 -32.95 -19.31
CA GLY A 323 -18.02 -33.96 -18.45
C GLY A 323 -19.18 -33.39 -17.62
N ILE A 324 -19.00 -32.21 -17.04
CA ILE A 324 -20.05 -31.50 -16.30
C ILE A 324 -21.21 -31.13 -17.24
N GLU A 325 -20.92 -30.57 -18.42
CA GLU A 325 -21.93 -30.23 -19.43
C GLU A 325 -22.78 -31.44 -19.80
N ALA A 326 -22.16 -32.57 -20.14
CA ALA A 326 -22.87 -33.79 -20.49
C ALA A 326 -23.84 -34.23 -19.39
N ARG A 327 -23.44 -34.15 -18.11
CA ARG A 327 -24.31 -34.53 -16.98
C ARG A 327 -25.44 -33.51 -16.76
N LEU A 328 -25.15 -32.21 -16.82
CA LEU A 328 -26.17 -31.16 -16.70
C LEU A 328 -27.26 -31.28 -17.77
N THR A 329 -26.95 -31.75 -18.99
CA THR A 329 -27.97 -31.96 -20.03
C THR A 329 -28.97 -33.08 -19.72
N THR A 330 -28.63 -34.00 -18.81
CA THR A 330 -29.51 -35.11 -18.43
C THR A 330 -30.47 -34.77 -17.28
N LEU A 331 -30.25 -33.65 -16.60
CA LEU A 331 -31.05 -33.22 -15.46
C LEU A 331 -32.36 -32.53 -15.90
N PRO A 332 -33.43 -32.64 -15.08
CA PRO A 332 -34.68 -31.94 -15.35
C PRO A 332 -34.52 -30.43 -15.23
N ASP A 333 -35.26 -29.68 -16.05
CA ASP A 333 -35.24 -28.22 -16.00
C ASP A 333 -35.68 -27.70 -14.62
N SER A 334 -34.85 -26.81 -14.07
CA SER A 334 -35.02 -26.14 -12.79
C SER A 334 -34.33 -24.76 -12.86
N PRO A 335 -34.73 -23.77 -12.05
CA PRO A 335 -34.04 -22.48 -12.04
C PRO A 335 -32.56 -22.63 -11.66
N GLU A 336 -32.23 -23.54 -10.73
CA GLU A 336 -30.86 -23.86 -10.34
C GLU A 336 -30.05 -24.43 -11.51
N LEU A 337 -30.67 -25.25 -12.37
CA LEU A 337 -30.02 -25.76 -13.58
C LEU A 337 -29.75 -24.65 -14.60
N THR A 338 -30.64 -23.66 -14.74
CA THR A 338 -30.41 -22.50 -15.62
C THR A 338 -29.24 -21.64 -15.11
N GLU A 339 -29.14 -21.44 -13.80
CA GLU A 339 -27.98 -20.77 -13.19
C GLU A 339 -26.68 -21.57 -13.41
N ALA A 340 -26.73 -22.90 -13.26
CA ALA A 340 -25.58 -23.77 -13.54
C ALA A 340 -25.14 -23.70 -15.01
N ARG A 341 -26.09 -23.66 -15.96
CA ARG A 341 -25.79 -23.48 -17.40
C ARG A 341 -25.14 -22.12 -17.67
N THR A 342 -25.60 -21.07 -17.01
CA THR A 342 -24.99 -19.74 -17.10
C THR A 342 -23.53 -19.76 -16.61
N ALA A 343 -23.27 -20.35 -15.44
CA ALA A 343 -21.93 -20.49 -14.90
C ALA A 343 -21.03 -21.38 -15.78
N LEU A 344 -21.59 -22.43 -16.40
CA LEU A 344 -20.91 -23.27 -17.37
C LEU A 344 -20.43 -22.46 -18.59
N ASP A 345 -21.27 -21.57 -19.12
CA ASP A 345 -20.92 -20.72 -20.26
C ASP A 345 -19.81 -19.71 -19.89
N VAL A 346 -19.84 -19.14 -18.68
CA VAL A 346 -18.75 -18.29 -18.17
C VAL A 346 -17.44 -19.07 -18.07
N ALA A 347 -17.47 -20.28 -17.50
CA ALA A 347 -16.30 -21.15 -17.40
C ALA A 347 -15.77 -21.55 -18.78
N ARG A 348 -16.65 -21.87 -19.73
CA ARG A 348 -16.30 -22.18 -21.12
C ARG A 348 -15.53 -21.04 -21.79
N LEU A 349 -16.06 -19.82 -21.70
CA LEU A 349 -15.42 -18.66 -22.30
C LEU A 349 -14.09 -18.32 -21.62
N THR A 350 -13.99 -18.51 -20.30
CA THR A 350 -12.74 -18.30 -19.54
C THR A 350 -11.65 -19.27 -19.98
N LEU A 351 -11.96 -20.57 -20.08
CA LEU A 351 -11.03 -21.60 -20.54
C LEU A 351 -10.67 -21.45 -22.03
N ALA A 352 -11.61 -21.00 -22.86
CA ALA A 352 -11.34 -20.69 -24.28
C ALA A 352 -10.36 -19.52 -24.44
N GLY A 353 -10.42 -18.54 -23.52
CA GLY A 353 -9.48 -17.42 -23.44
C GLY A 353 -8.09 -17.77 -22.90
N GLY A 354 -7.88 -19.00 -22.42
CA GLY A 354 -6.60 -19.45 -21.86
C GLY A 354 -6.46 -19.24 -20.35
N GLY A 355 -7.51 -18.75 -19.68
CA GLY A 355 -7.55 -18.65 -18.21
C GLY A 355 -7.82 -20.00 -17.56
N LEU A 356 -7.52 -20.11 -16.27
CA LEU A 356 -7.94 -21.24 -15.43
C LEU A 356 -9.29 -20.92 -14.79
N ALA A 357 -10.21 -21.88 -14.82
CA ALA A 357 -11.56 -21.78 -14.25
C ALA A 357 -11.71 -22.68 -13.01
N THR A 358 -10.66 -22.76 -12.19
CA THR A 358 -10.53 -23.74 -11.09
C THR A 358 -11.65 -23.62 -10.06
N ASP A 359 -12.00 -22.40 -9.66
CA ASP A 359 -13.04 -22.18 -8.65
C ASP A 359 -14.43 -22.38 -9.27
N GLU A 360 -14.62 -21.95 -10.52
CA GLU A 360 -15.88 -22.09 -11.25
C GLU A 360 -16.22 -23.56 -11.50
N LEU A 361 -15.24 -24.38 -11.88
CA LEU A 361 -15.41 -25.82 -12.06
C LEU A 361 -15.71 -26.54 -10.74
N ARG A 362 -15.05 -26.13 -9.65
CA ARG A 362 -15.37 -26.64 -8.30
C ARG A 362 -16.81 -26.31 -7.91
N ASP A 363 -17.22 -25.06 -8.09
CA ASP A 363 -18.59 -24.60 -7.78
C ASP A 363 -19.62 -25.31 -8.67
N LEU A 364 -19.34 -25.50 -9.96
CA LEU A 364 -20.18 -26.25 -10.91
C LEU A 364 -20.27 -27.73 -10.56
N GLY A 365 -19.16 -28.36 -10.15
CA GLY A 365 -19.13 -29.75 -9.69
C GLY A 365 -19.96 -29.93 -8.42
N GLY A 366 -19.85 -29.01 -7.47
CA GLY A 366 -20.69 -28.97 -6.26
C GLY A 366 -22.17 -28.77 -6.60
N THR A 367 -22.46 -27.92 -7.59
CA THR A 367 -23.82 -27.66 -8.06
C THR A 367 -24.45 -28.89 -8.70
N LEU A 368 -23.69 -29.56 -9.58
CA LEU A 368 -24.09 -30.79 -10.22
C LEU A 368 -24.37 -31.90 -9.20
N ALA A 369 -23.49 -32.07 -8.20
CA ALA A 369 -23.68 -33.06 -7.14
C ALA A 369 -24.95 -32.79 -6.32
N ALA A 370 -25.24 -31.52 -5.98
CA ALA A 370 -26.44 -31.14 -5.25
C ALA A 370 -27.73 -31.44 -6.06
N LEU A 371 -27.72 -31.14 -7.37
CA LEU A 371 -28.85 -31.38 -8.26
C LEU A 371 -29.11 -32.88 -8.49
N GLU A 372 -28.07 -33.70 -8.57
CA GLU A 372 -28.20 -35.14 -8.75
C GLU A 372 -28.62 -35.87 -7.47
N ALA A 373 -28.03 -35.52 -6.32
CA ALA A 373 -28.23 -36.26 -5.07
C ALA A 373 -29.53 -35.88 -4.36
N ALA A 374 -29.90 -34.60 -4.36
CA ALA A 374 -31.02 -34.09 -3.57
C ALA A 374 -31.69 -32.87 -4.23
N PRO A 375 -32.39 -33.05 -5.38
CA PRO A 375 -32.97 -31.93 -6.13
C PRO A 375 -33.96 -31.09 -5.31
N ALA A 376 -34.68 -31.71 -4.35
CA ALA A 376 -35.60 -31.00 -3.46
C ALA A 376 -34.90 -30.10 -2.43
N LEU A 377 -33.63 -30.35 -2.13
CA LEU A 377 -32.81 -29.55 -1.20
C LEU A 377 -31.78 -28.68 -1.94
N ALA A 378 -31.71 -28.78 -3.27
CA ALA A 378 -30.68 -28.14 -4.08
C ALA A 378 -30.61 -26.64 -3.84
N ALA A 379 -31.72 -25.91 -3.91
CA ALA A 379 -31.74 -24.46 -3.67
C ALA A 379 -31.06 -24.05 -2.34
N ARG A 380 -31.35 -24.78 -1.24
CA ARG A 380 -30.75 -24.53 0.08
C ARG A 380 -29.26 -24.86 0.10
N LEU A 381 -28.87 -26.02 -0.42
CA LEU A 381 -27.47 -26.46 -0.43
C LEU A 381 -26.60 -25.53 -1.29
N LEU A 382 -27.12 -25.12 -2.45
CA LEU A 382 -26.45 -24.18 -3.36
C LEU A 382 -26.28 -22.79 -2.72
N ALA A 383 -27.25 -22.31 -1.95
CA ALA A 383 -27.11 -21.06 -1.20
C ALA A 383 -25.94 -21.14 -0.21
N GLY A 384 -25.86 -22.22 0.58
CA GLY A 384 -24.74 -22.45 1.50
C GLY A 384 -23.39 -22.60 0.80
N GLN A 385 -23.35 -23.27 -0.37
CA GLN A 385 -22.14 -23.39 -1.18
C GLN A 385 -21.65 -22.03 -1.72
N ARG A 386 -22.56 -21.16 -2.19
CA ARG A 386 -22.23 -19.81 -2.66
C ARG A 386 -21.64 -18.95 -1.54
N GLU A 387 -22.26 -18.97 -0.37
CA GLU A 387 -21.73 -18.22 0.78
C GLU A 387 -20.36 -18.76 1.21
N LEU A 388 -20.14 -20.07 1.17
CA LEU A 388 -18.84 -20.66 1.50
C LEU A 388 -17.75 -20.29 0.49
N SER A 389 -18.05 -20.31 -0.81
CA SER A 389 -17.08 -19.91 -1.84
C SER A 389 -16.76 -18.42 -1.77
N GLU A 390 -17.69 -17.59 -1.30
CA GLU A 390 -17.45 -16.17 -1.05
C GLU A 390 -16.57 -15.92 0.18
N VAL A 391 -16.81 -16.63 1.29
CA VAL A 391 -15.92 -16.56 2.46
C VAL A 391 -14.50 -16.94 2.05
N GLU A 392 -14.35 -18.00 1.28
CA GLU A 392 -13.05 -18.45 0.80
C GLU A 392 -12.37 -17.40 -0.09
N ARG A 393 -13.11 -16.84 -1.07
CA ARG A 393 -12.58 -15.77 -1.94
C ARG A 393 -12.15 -14.56 -1.12
N ALA A 394 -12.95 -14.14 -0.15
CA ALA A 394 -12.63 -13.02 0.72
C ALA A 394 -11.44 -13.33 1.66
N ALA A 395 -11.32 -14.56 2.14
CA ALA A 395 -10.18 -14.99 2.97
C ALA A 395 -8.84 -14.91 2.22
N ARG A 396 -8.82 -15.13 0.90
CA ARG A 396 -7.59 -15.02 0.09
C ARG A 396 -7.07 -13.59 -0.01
N GLU A 397 -7.94 -12.60 0.19
CA GLU A 397 -7.60 -11.18 0.14
C GLU A 397 -7.06 -10.66 1.48
N VAL A 398 -7.18 -11.46 2.54
CA VAL A 398 -6.80 -11.08 3.90
C VAL A 398 -5.58 -11.89 4.34
N PRO A 399 -4.46 -11.24 4.72
CA PRO A 399 -3.27 -11.95 5.16
C PRO A 399 -3.56 -12.97 6.28
N GLY A 400 -3.08 -14.21 6.10
CA GLY A 400 -3.22 -15.30 7.06
C GLY A 400 -4.62 -15.92 7.18
N ALA A 401 -5.67 -15.29 6.64
CA ALA A 401 -7.03 -15.78 6.82
C ALA A 401 -7.32 -17.10 6.07
N SER A 402 -6.70 -17.32 4.91
CA SER A 402 -6.85 -18.59 4.16
C SER A 402 -6.36 -19.79 4.98
N ASP A 403 -5.18 -19.70 5.59
CA ASP A 403 -4.58 -20.81 6.35
C ASP A 403 -5.41 -21.11 7.62
N ASP A 404 -5.88 -20.08 8.32
CA ASP A 404 -6.69 -20.25 9.52
C ASP A 404 -8.08 -20.83 9.24
N LEU A 405 -8.70 -20.42 8.13
CA LEU A 405 -10.05 -20.83 7.76
C LEU A 405 -10.07 -22.15 6.99
N ALA A 406 -8.95 -22.58 6.39
CA ALA A 406 -8.84 -23.82 5.61
C ALA A 406 -9.49 -25.05 6.28
N PRO A 407 -9.18 -25.42 7.55
CA PRO A 407 -9.78 -26.60 8.17
C PRO A 407 -11.30 -26.46 8.38
N HIS A 408 -11.76 -25.25 8.72
CA HIS A 408 -13.18 -24.98 8.95
C HIS A 408 -13.97 -24.98 7.64
N LEU A 409 -13.40 -24.41 6.57
CA LEU A 409 -13.96 -24.44 5.22
C LEU A 409 -14.04 -25.87 4.67
N ALA A 410 -13.01 -26.69 4.91
CA ALA A 410 -13.03 -28.10 4.54
C ALA A 410 -14.15 -28.87 5.24
N ALA A 411 -14.26 -28.74 6.57
CA ALA A 411 -15.32 -29.38 7.36
C ALA A 411 -16.72 -28.93 6.93
N ALA A 412 -16.90 -27.64 6.66
CA ALA A 412 -18.15 -27.08 6.17
C ALA A 412 -18.54 -27.62 4.79
N ARG A 413 -17.58 -27.77 3.86
CA ARG A 413 -17.85 -28.40 2.56
C ARG A 413 -18.27 -29.86 2.70
N GLU A 414 -17.62 -30.63 3.57
CA GLU A 414 -18.00 -32.01 3.83
C GLU A 414 -19.42 -32.11 4.42
N ALA A 415 -19.78 -31.22 5.34
CA ALA A 415 -21.13 -31.14 5.90
C ALA A 415 -22.18 -30.84 4.83
N LEU A 416 -21.94 -29.84 3.96
CA LEU A 416 -22.82 -29.56 2.81
C LEU A 416 -22.92 -30.74 1.86
N GLY A 417 -21.82 -31.46 1.63
CA GLY A 417 -21.80 -32.68 0.81
C GLY A 417 -22.65 -33.83 1.40
N ARG A 418 -22.80 -33.87 2.73
CA ARG A 418 -23.73 -34.78 3.43
C ARG A 418 -25.17 -34.27 3.50
N GLY A 419 -25.43 -33.05 3.03
CA GLY A 419 -26.73 -32.39 3.09
C GLY A 419 -27.06 -31.71 4.43
N GLU A 420 -26.08 -31.61 5.33
CA GLU A 420 -26.19 -30.99 6.65
C GLU A 420 -26.20 -29.45 6.55
N ASP A 421 -26.72 -28.77 7.58
CA ASP A 421 -26.60 -27.32 7.72
C ASP A 421 -25.21 -26.94 8.22
N VAL A 422 -24.70 -25.81 7.71
CA VAL A 422 -23.39 -25.25 8.09
C VAL A 422 -23.58 -23.90 8.76
N GLU A 423 -22.88 -23.69 9.87
CA GLU A 423 -22.84 -22.40 10.55
C GLU A 423 -21.83 -21.45 9.88
N ILE A 424 -22.29 -20.76 8.84
CA ILE A 424 -21.45 -19.87 8.02
C ILE A 424 -21.13 -18.56 8.76
N ASP A 425 -22.01 -18.10 9.64
CA ASP A 425 -21.81 -16.88 10.44
C ASP A 425 -20.51 -16.93 11.28
N ALA A 426 -20.13 -18.12 11.76
CA ALA A 426 -18.88 -18.31 12.51
C ALA A 426 -17.63 -18.10 11.62
N LEU A 427 -17.69 -18.54 10.36
CA LEU A 427 -16.63 -18.33 9.38
C LEU A 427 -16.48 -16.86 9.02
N TRP A 428 -17.61 -16.16 8.79
CA TRP A 428 -17.60 -14.71 8.57
C TRP A 428 -17.05 -13.94 9.77
N ALA A 429 -17.44 -14.31 10.99
CA ALA A 429 -16.91 -13.67 12.20
C ALA A 429 -15.40 -13.91 12.39
N ALA A 430 -14.89 -15.08 12.00
CA ALA A 430 -13.46 -15.34 12.01
C ALA A 430 -12.71 -14.52 10.95
N LEU A 431 -13.26 -14.44 9.74
CA LEU A 431 -12.70 -13.60 8.66
C LEU A 431 -12.70 -12.11 9.04
N GLU A 432 -13.80 -11.59 9.57
CA GLU A 432 -13.91 -10.18 9.99
C GLU A 432 -12.91 -9.81 11.08
N ARG A 433 -12.62 -10.73 12.02
CA ARG A 433 -11.54 -10.53 13.00
C ARG A 433 -10.19 -10.38 12.31
N ARG A 434 -9.87 -11.24 11.34
CA ARG A 434 -8.63 -11.12 10.56
C ARG A 434 -8.58 -9.87 9.70
N MET A 435 -9.70 -9.45 9.11
CA MET A 435 -9.80 -8.16 8.41
C MET A 435 -9.50 -7.00 9.35
N GLY A 436 -10.06 -7.03 10.56
CA GLY A 436 -9.82 -6.01 11.58
C GLY A 436 -8.38 -5.94 12.05
N GLU A 437 -7.76 -7.09 12.33
CA GLU A 437 -6.33 -7.20 12.65
C GLU A 437 -5.46 -6.67 11.51
N ALA A 438 -5.78 -7.05 10.28
CA ALA A 438 -5.06 -6.60 9.10
C ALA A 438 -5.21 -5.08 8.89
N ALA A 439 -6.38 -4.51 9.16
CA ALA A 439 -6.60 -3.07 9.08
C ALA A 439 -5.88 -2.30 10.19
N GLN A 440 -5.81 -2.85 11.41
CA GLN A 440 -5.01 -2.29 12.49
C GLN A 440 -3.53 -2.29 12.13
N GLN A 441 -3.01 -3.42 11.65
CA GLN A 441 -1.63 -3.54 11.20
C GLN A 441 -1.29 -2.52 10.11
N ARG A 442 -2.21 -2.28 9.16
CA ARG A 442 -2.05 -1.24 8.14
C ARG A 442 -1.91 0.16 8.76
N GLN A 443 -2.69 0.49 9.79
CA GLN A 443 -2.56 1.78 10.47
C GLN A 443 -1.23 1.92 11.19
N ASP A 444 -0.75 0.85 11.79
CA ASP A 444 0.56 0.82 12.44
C ASP A 444 1.68 1.01 11.41
N PHE A 445 1.58 0.39 10.22
CA PHE A 445 2.48 0.63 9.10
C PHE A 445 2.43 2.09 8.64
N ASP A 446 1.25 2.68 8.49
CA ASP A 446 1.10 4.07 8.05
C ASP A 446 1.69 5.07 9.07
N ALA A 447 1.57 4.78 10.37
CA ALA A 447 2.17 5.57 11.44
C ALA A 447 3.71 5.46 11.43
N ARG A 448 4.25 4.25 11.31
CA ARG A 448 5.69 3.99 11.20
C ARG A 448 6.27 4.64 9.94
N ALA A 449 5.62 4.47 8.79
CA ALA A 449 6.02 5.07 7.52
C ALA A 449 6.00 6.60 7.60
N TYR A 450 4.98 7.19 8.24
CA TYR A 450 4.95 8.64 8.49
C TYR A 450 6.13 9.09 9.35
N HIS A 451 6.49 8.34 10.40
CA HIS A 451 7.68 8.62 11.20
C HIS A 451 8.93 8.58 10.33
N VAL A 452 9.17 7.50 9.57
CA VAL A 452 10.35 7.38 8.70
C VAL A 452 10.45 8.52 7.70
N ILE A 453 9.34 8.87 7.03
CA ILE A 453 9.29 9.95 6.04
C ILE A 453 9.67 11.29 6.69
N ARG A 454 9.08 11.62 7.84
CA ARG A 454 9.34 12.86 8.56
C ARG A 454 10.80 12.96 9.01
N GLU A 455 11.35 11.87 9.50
CA GLU A 455 12.74 11.81 9.99
C GLU A 455 13.73 11.87 8.82
N TYR A 456 13.45 11.19 7.72
CA TYR A 456 14.21 11.34 6.48
C TYR A 456 14.28 12.79 6.01
N ASP A 457 13.17 13.53 6.07
CA ASP A 457 13.14 14.94 5.65
C ASP A 457 14.11 15.82 6.47
N THR A 458 14.48 15.42 7.70
CA THR A 458 15.50 16.09 8.50
C THR A 458 16.93 15.82 8.01
N VAL A 459 17.21 14.59 7.56
CA VAL A 459 18.57 14.15 7.14
C VAL A 459 18.79 14.22 5.63
N ARG A 460 17.76 14.58 4.83
CA ARG A 460 17.80 14.58 3.36
C ARG A 460 18.89 15.43 2.72
N HIS A 461 19.45 16.39 3.46
CA HIS A 461 20.51 17.28 2.99
C HIS A 461 21.89 16.62 3.00
N LEU A 462 22.02 15.45 3.64
CA LEU A 462 23.24 14.67 3.66
C LEU A 462 23.42 13.91 2.34
N ALA A 463 24.55 14.13 1.66
CA ALA A 463 24.85 13.53 0.36
C ALA A 463 25.42 12.09 0.45
N GLY A 464 24.94 11.28 1.39
CA GLY A 464 25.38 9.89 1.61
C GLY A 464 24.62 8.87 0.77
N GLU A 465 25.23 7.71 0.49
CA GLU A 465 24.56 6.59 -0.20
C GLU A 465 23.38 6.06 0.62
N THR A 466 23.53 6.00 1.95
CA THR A 466 22.51 5.62 2.92
C THR A 466 21.30 6.54 2.81
N THR A 467 21.52 7.86 2.82
CA THR A 467 20.45 8.87 2.65
C THR A 467 19.77 8.78 1.28
N GLN A 468 20.51 8.51 0.20
CA GLN A 468 19.91 8.34 -1.13
C GLN A 468 19.05 7.07 -1.24
N LYS A 469 19.48 5.95 -0.63
CA LYS A 469 18.68 4.72 -0.53
C LYS A 469 17.43 4.95 0.30
N LEU A 470 17.59 5.60 1.45
CA LEU A 470 16.48 5.96 2.33
C LEU A 470 15.46 6.87 1.63
N GLY A 471 15.91 7.82 0.81
CA GLY A 471 15.04 8.68 0.02
C GLY A 471 14.16 7.92 -0.95
N ARG A 472 14.72 6.94 -1.67
CA ARG A 472 13.94 6.07 -2.58
C ARG A 472 12.91 5.24 -1.83
N LEU A 473 13.28 4.67 -0.67
CA LEU A 473 12.32 3.94 0.16
C LEU A 473 11.26 4.88 0.75
N ALA A 474 11.60 6.10 1.15
CA ALA A 474 10.63 7.09 1.62
C ALA A 474 9.61 7.45 0.54
N ASP A 475 10.04 7.57 -0.72
CA ASP A 475 9.13 7.76 -1.86
C ASP A 475 8.23 6.55 -2.11
N ALA A 476 8.78 5.33 -2.02
CA ALA A 476 7.99 4.10 -2.08
C ALA A 476 6.95 4.02 -0.96
N LEU A 477 7.33 4.35 0.28
CA LEU A 477 6.42 4.41 1.43
C LEU A 477 5.32 5.47 1.22
N ARG A 478 5.64 6.65 0.66
CA ARG A 478 4.63 7.67 0.29
C ARG A 478 3.63 7.13 -0.72
N ALA A 479 4.09 6.39 -1.73
CA ALA A 479 3.23 5.79 -2.73
C ALA A 479 2.36 4.65 -2.14
N GLN A 480 2.95 3.76 -1.35
CA GLN A 480 2.27 2.66 -0.66
C GLN A 480 1.19 3.15 0.32
N ARG A 481 1.43 4.27 1.02
CA ARG A 481 0.46 4.93 1.90
C ARG A 481 -0.77 5.47 1.18
N ARG A 482 -0.61 5.87 -0.09
CA ARG A 482 -1.71 6.39 -0.94
C ARG A 482 -2.57 5.28 -1.54
N LEU A 483 -2.11 4.03 -1.50
CA LEU A 483 -2.92 2.88 -1.90
C LEU A 483 -4.11 2.73 -0.93
N GLY A 484 -5.26 2.37 -1.49
CA GLY A 484 -6.47 2.03 -0.73
C GLY A 484 -6.38 0.61 -0.14
N PRO A 485 -7.43 -0.23 -0.28
CA PRO A 485 -7.34 -1.64 0.12
C PRO A 485 -6.17 -2.33 -0.59
N MET A 486 -5.30 -2.97 0.19
CA MET A 486 -4.13 -3.71 -0.31
C MET A 486 -4.37 -5.22 -0.28
N SER A 487 -3.91 -5.90 -1.33
CA SER A 487 -3.69 -7.34 -1.35
C SER A 487 -2.69 -7.79 -0.27
N ALA A 488 -2.70 -9.09 0.04
CA ALA A 488 -1.74 -9.67 0.99
C ALA A 488 -0.28 -9.44 0.56
N ASP A 489 0.03 -9.67 -0.72
CA ASP A 489 1.38 -9.45 -1.27
C ASP A 489 1.81 -7.98 -1.19
N ALA A 490 0.89 -7.03 -1.43
CA ALA A 490 1.21 -5.61 -1.36
C ALA A 490 1.48 -5.17 0.09
N ARG A 491 0.80 -5.77 1.07
CA ARG A 491 1.05 -5.53 2.50
C ARG A 491 2.39 -6.11 2.94
N GLU A 492 2.73 -7.32 2.50
CA GLU A 492 4.03 -7.92 2.80
C GLU A 492 5.17 -7.05 2.26
N ARG A 493 5.05 -6.59 1.01
CA ARG A 493 5.99 -5.64 0.42
C ARG A 493 6.06 -4.32 1.20
N TYR A 494 4.92 -3.81 1.66
CA TYR A 494 4.91 -2.60 2.48
C TYR A 494 5.67 -2.80 3.80
N ALA A 495 5.49 -3.94 4.47
CA ALA A 495 6.24 -4.29 5.66
C ALA A 495 7.76 -4.39 5.38
N GLN A 496 8.16 -5.03 4.29
CA GLN A 496 9.56 -5.14 3.87
C GLN A 496 10.18 -3.77 3.55
N SER A 497 9.48 -2.92 2.78
CA SER A 497 9.94 -1.54 2.50
C SER A 497 10.10 -0.73 3.78
N LEU A 498 9.21 -0.91 4.75
CA LEU A 498 9.22 -0.23 6.03
C LEU A 498 10.41 -0.66 6.89
N GLU A 499 10.63 -1.96 7.05
CA GLU A 499 11.76 -2.52 7.80
C GLU A 499 13.09 -2.07 7.20
N GLY A 500 13.22 -2.13 5.87
CA GLY A 500 14.41 -1.65 5.17
C GLY A 500 14.66 -0.15 5.38
N ALA A 501 13.59 0.66 5.38
CA ALA A 501 13.71 2.10 5.59
C ALA A 501 14.04 2.46 7.04
N GLU A 502 13.50 1.73 8.02
CA GLU A 502 13.84 1.90 9.43
C GLU A 502 15.29 1.54 9.73
N ALA A 503 15.81 0.45 9.13
CA ALA A 503 17.21 0.08 9.24
C ALA A 503 18.13 1.17 8.68
N LEU A 504 17.86 1.65 7.46
CA LEU A 504 18.63 2.73 6.83
C LEU A 504 18.50 4.06 7.58
N LEU A 505 17.36 4.34 8.20
CA LEU A 505 17.19 5.53 9.02
C LEU A 505 18.05 5.49 10.28
N ALA A 506 18.16 4.32 10.92
CA ALA A 506 19.05 4.13 12.07
C ALA A 506 20.51 4.35 11.67
N GLU A 507 20.94 3.80 10.53
CA GLU A 507 22.27 4.00 9.96
C GLU A 507 22.53 5.48 9.62
N ALA A 508 21.61 6.14 8.91
CA ALA A 508 21.73 7.55 8.56
C ALA A 508 21.81 8.48 9.79
N ARG A 509 21.10 8.14 10.88
CA ARG A 509 21.21 8.87 12.15
C ARG A 509 22.56 8.68 12.82
N ALA A 510 23.09 7.46 12.81
CA ALA A 510 24.41 7.18 13.35
C ALA A 510 25.51 7.90 12.55
N GLU A 511 25.41 7.89 11.21
CA GLU A 511 26.30 8.65 10.33
C GLU A 511 26.23 10.17 10.60
N TYR A 512 25.01 10.71 10.78
CA TYR A 512 24.81 12.11 11.08
C TYR A 512 25.40 12.51 12.43
N GLN A 513 25.18 11.70 13.48
CA GLN A 513 25.76 11.92 14.80
C GLN A 513 27.28 11.87 14.77
N ALA A 514 27.85 10.87 14.10
CA ALA A 514 29.30 10.77 13.91
C ALA A 514 29.86 11.99 13.16
N ALA A 515 29.18 12.46 12.11
CA ALA A 515 29.58 13.67 11.39
C ALA A 515 29.51 14.93 12.27
N GLN A 516 28.50 15.05 13.13
CA GLN A 516 28.39 16.14 14.10
C GLN A 516 29.50 16.09 15.16
N GLU A 517 29.83 14.90 15.70
CA GLU A 517 30.91 14.72 16.67
C GLU A 517 32.27 15.07 16.07
N VAL A 518 32.53 14.63 14.83
CA VAL A 518 33.73 15.00 14.07
C VAL A 518 33.79 16.52 13.87
N THR A 519 32.68 17.14 13.46
CA THR A 519 32.61 18.60 13.29
C THR A 519 32.85 19.35 14.61
N ALA A 520 32.30 18.85 15.72
CA ALA A 520 32.51 19.40 17.06
C ALA A 520 33.97 19.25 17.53
N SER A 521 34.61 18.12 17.24
CA SER A 521 36.03 17.88 17.56
C SER A 521 36.98 18.80 16.78
N PHE A 522 36.72 19.02 15.49
CA PHE A 522 37.49 19.98 14.68
C PHE A 522 37.22 21.43 15.11
N GLY A 523 36.01 21.76 15.58
CA GLY A 523 35.66 23.11 16.03
C GLY A 523 36.38 23.57 17.30
N ALA A 524 36.80 22.64 18.18
CA ALA A 524 37.51 22.98 19.42
C ALA A 524 39.04 22.84 19.29
N ASP A 525 39.53 21.80 18.59
CA ASP A 525 40.96 21.48 18.53
C ASP A 525 41.69 22.07 17.30
N ALA A 526 40.99 22.32 16.19
CA ALA A 526 41.64 22.93 15.02
C ALA A 526 41.83 24.45 15.19
N LEU A 527 41.03 25.13 16.02
CA LEU A 527 41.19 26.55 16.31
C LEU A 527 42.29 26.82 17.35
N SER A 528 42.47 25.92 18.32
CA SER A 528 43.56 26.02 19.31
C SER A 528 44.93 25.73 18.67
N GLY A 529 45.01 24.73 17.78
CA GLY A 529 46.22 24.44 17.01
C GLY A 529 46.60 25.48 15.95
N LEU A 530 45.62 26.21 15.38
CA LEU A 530 45.88 27.31 14.44
C LEU A 530 46.30 28.61 15.15
N LEU A 531 45.88 28.83 16.40
CA LEU A 531 46.26 30.01 17.18
C LEU A 531 47.65 29.89 17.82
N ASP A 532 48.11 28.68 18.17
CA ASP A 532 49.47 28.46 18.70
C ASP A 532 50.57 28.54 17.63
N VAL A 533 50.23 28.47 16.33
CA VAL A 533 51.20 28.60 15.23
C VAL A 533 51.51 30.08 14.91
N PHE A 534 50.70 31.02 15.40
CA PHE A 534 50.91 32.47 15.16
C PHE A 534 51.63 33.20 16.30
N ASP A 535 51.94 32.55 17.43
CA ASP A 535 52.66 33.20 18.53
C ASP A 535 54.12 32.73 18.62
N PHE A 536 54.95 33.17 17.66
CA PHE A 536 56.40 33.25 17.87
C PHE A 536 57.01 34.48 17.18
N GLY A 537 57.17 35.55 17.97
CA GLY A 537 58.41 36.33 18.00
C GLY A 537 58.49 37.60 17.14
N GLY A 538 58.36 38.77 17.78
CA GLY A 538 58.87 40.02 17.21
C GLY A 538 58.38 41.27 17.93
N GLY A 539 59.21 41.84 18.80
CA GLY A 539 58.87 43.02 19.60
C GLY A 539 58.89 44.38 18.89
N THR A 540 58.53 45.37 19.71
CA THR A 540 58.79 46.82 19.62
C THR A 540 57.97 47.67 18.65
N GLY A 541 57.01 48.40 19.24
CA GLY A 541 56.92 49.86 19.11
C GLY A 541 55.95 50.38 18.05
N GLY A 542 54.98 51.20 18.48
CA GLY A 542 54.26 52.09 17.57
C GLY A 542 52.82 52.35 17.96
N ASP A 543 52.65 53.10 19.03
CA ASP A 543 51.39 53.71 19.45
C ASP A 543 50.85 54.63 18.33
N LEU A 544 49.77 54.23 17.67
CA LEU A 544 48.97 55.08 16.78
C LEU A 544 47.49 54.89 17.10
N PHE A 545 47.10 55.54 18.19
CA PHE A 545 45.73 55.71 18.67
C PHE A 545 44.76 56.10 17.54
N GLY A 546 43.76 55.25 17.37
CA GLY A 546 42.45 55.57 16.81
C GLY A 546 41.41 54.78 17.61
N THR A 547 41.28 55.11 18.90
CA THR A 547 40.29 54.51 19.81
C THR A 547 38.87 54.77 19.34
N ALA A 548 38.23 53.74 18.79
CA ALA A 548 36.79 53.61 18.79
C ALA A 548 36.42 52.53 19.82
N ALA A 549 35.92 52.97 20.96
CA ALA A 549 35.29 52.08 21.92
C ALA A 549 34.09 51.39 21.25
N PRO A 550 33.87 50.07 21.44
CA PRO A 550 32.59 49.50 21.10
C PRO A 550 31.58 50.07 22.10
N ALA A 551 30.72 50.97 21.60
CA ALA A 551 29.53 51.37 22.31
C ALA A 551 28.71 50.10 22.59
N GLU A 552 28.38 49.86 23.86
CA GLU A 552 27.33 48.95 24.27
C GLU A 552 26.04 49.37 23.54
N GLN A 553 25.75 48.69 22.44
CA GLN A 553 24.46 48.79 21.77
C GLN A 553 23.50 47.85 22.49
N THR A 554 22.68 48.44 23.36
CA THR A 554 21.39 47.91 23.77
C THR A 554 20.65 47.44 22.51
N PRO A 555 20.24 46.16 22.38
CA PRO A 555 19.58 45.70 21.17
C PRO A 555 18.21 46.36 21.06
N GLU A 556 18.06 47.20 20.04
CA GLU A 556 16.78 47.78 19.65
C GLU A 556 15.80 46.67 19.26
N SER A 557 14.65 46.68 19.92
CA SER A 557 13.51 45.81 19.71
C SER A 557 12.75 46.19 18.42
N SER A 558 13.05 45.60 17.26
CA SER A 558 12.23 45.87 16.06
C SER A 558 12.07 44.76 15.01
N ASP A 559 12.51 43.52 15.22
CA ASP A 559 12.43 42.46 14.19
C ASP A 559 11.52 41.25 14.56
N LEU A 560 10.74 41.34 15.64
CA LEU A 560 9.81 40.27 16.02
C LEU A 560 8.47 40.39 15.26
N PRO A 561 7.86 39.27 14.81
CA PRO A 561 6.51 39.28 14.25
C PRO A 561 5.50 39.88 15.23
N ASP A 562 4.45 40.55 14.74
CA ASP A 562 3.41 41.09 15.63
C ASP A 562 2.78 39.99 16.48
N ASP A 563 2.41 40.34 17.71
CA ASP A 563 1.82 39.43 18.70
C ASP A 563 2.73 38.25 19.06
N THR A 564 4.04 38.49 19.07
CA THR A 564 5.06 37.54 19.55
C THR A 564 5.96 38.14 20.61
N TRP A 565 6.46 37.27 21.50
CA TRP A 565 7.30 37.61 22.64
C TRP A 565 8.40 36.58 22.87
N LEU A 566 9.54 37.06 23.34
CA LEU A 566 10.59 36.25 23.93
C LEU A 566 10.53 36.39 25.45
N ILE A 567 10.51 35.28 26.16
CA ILE A 567 10.37 35.22 27.61
C ILE A 567 11.53 34.40 28.19
N ARG A 568 12.17 34.91 29.24
CA ARG A 568 13.17 34.16 30.03
C ARG A 568 12.78 34.21 31.49
N GLY A 569 12.54 33.03 32.07
CA GLY A 569 11.92 32.91 33.39
C GLY A 569 10.56 33.61 33.40
N SER A 570 10.33 34.53 34.34
CA SER A 570 9.12 35.34 34.45
C SER A 570 9.20 36.71 33.76
N THR A 571 10.30 36.99 33.02
CA THR A 571 10.52 38.31 32.40
C THR A 571 10.39 38.24 30.88
N VAL A 572 9.69 39.23 30.31
CA VAL A 572 9.57 39.42 28.85
C VAL A 572 10.83 40.16 28.37
N THR A 573 11.65 39.49 27.57
CA THR A 573 12.92 40.05 27.08
C THR A 573 12.76 40.81 25.76
N ALA A 574 11.75 40.47 24.96
CA ALA A 574 11.42 41.18 23.73
C ALA A 574 9.96 40.96 23.33
N GLY A 575 9.34 41.93 22.65
CA GLY A 575 7.95 41.90 22.19
C GLY A 575 7.15 43.13 22.63
N ARG A 576 6.00 43.38 22.00
CA ARG A 576 5.17 44.56 22.27
C ARG A 576 4.49 44.46 23.64
N PRO A 577 4.41 45.51 24.47
CA PRO A 577 3.78 45.40 25.79
C PRO A 577 2.29 45.01 25.67
N ASP A 578 1.91 43.87 26.25
CA ASP A 578 0.52 43.38 26.37
C ASP A 578 0.28 42.97 27.85
N PRO A 579 -0.81 43.44 28.49
CA PRO A 579 -1.10 43.18 29.90
C PRO A 579 -1.32 41.71 30.25
N ALA A 580 -1.62 40.84 29.30
CA ALA A 580 -1.81 39.41 29.53
C ALA A 580 -0.49 38.63 29.60
N VAL A 581 0.56 39.12 28.93
CA VAL A 581 1.84 38.42 28.76
C VAL A 581 2.57 38.15 30.09
N PRO A 582 2.60 39.05 31.09
CA PRO A 582 3.20 38.73 32.39
C PRO A 582 2.55 37.53 33.10
N GLY A 583 1.22 37.38 32.97
CA GLY A 583 0.51 36.22 33.52
C GLY A 583 0.89 34.92 32.81
N VAL A 584 1.07 34.98 31.49
CA VAL A 584 1.54 33.84 30.70
C VAL A 584 3.01 33.53 30.99
N ALA A 585 3.86 34.53 31.20
CA ALA A 585 5.27 34.32 31.57
C ALA A 585 5.41 33.54 32.89
N ALA A 586 4.58 33.85 33.90
CA ALA A 586 4.53 33.09 35.14
C ALA A 586 4.07 31.63 34.93
N LEU A 587 3.14 31.40 34.00
CA LEU A 587 2.70 30.06 33.62
C LEU A 587 3.82 29.26 32.92
N LEU A 588 4.60 29.91 32.05
CA LEU A 588 5.73 29.30 31.34
C LEU A 588 6.90 28.95 32.27
N GLU A 589 7.10 29.73 33.33
CA GLU A 589 8.04 29.38 34.40
C GLU A 589 7.63 28.06 35.09
N GLN A 590 6.34 27.91 35.42
CA GLN A 590 5.82 26.64 35.96
C GLN A 590 5.92 25.49 34.94
N ALA A 591 5.64 25.75 33.67
CA ALA A 591 5.80 24.77 32.59
C ALA A 591 7.25 24.29 32.47
N THR A 592 8.22 25.18 32.68
CA THR A 592 9.65 24.85 32.67
C THR A 592 10.01 23.92 33.83
N LEU A 593 9.45 24.14 35.03
CA LEU A 593 9.64 23.25 36.19
C LEU A 593 9.05 21.84 35.98
N LEU A 594 8.04 21.73 35.11
CA LEU A 594 7.38 20.48 34.75
C LEU A 594 7.99 19.80 33.51
N ASP A 595 9.13 20.31 33.00
CA ASP A 595 9.79 19.85 31.77
C ASP A 595 8.88 19.88 30.52
N VAL A 596 7.91 20.80 30.50
CA VAL A 596 7.03 21.02 29.35
C VAL A 596 7.78 21.83 28.30
N ARG A 597 7.83 21.33 27.06
CA ARG A 597 8.54 22.00 25.95
C ARG A 597 7.64 22.83 25.03
N VAL A 598 6.34 22.54 25.04
CA VAL A 598 5.33 23.20 24.22
C VAL A 598 4.07 23.40 25.05
N LEU A 599 3.54 24.61 25.05
CA LEU A 599 2.29 24.94 25.74
C LEU A 599 1.33 25.61 24.75
N ARG A 600 0.10 25.09 24.66
CA ARG A 600 -0.98 25.66 23.84
C ARG A 600 -2.26 25.73 24.68
N PHE A 601 -2.92 26.88 24.67
CA PHE A 601 -4.18 27.09 25.38
C PHE A 601 -4.98 28.22 24.74
N GLU A 602 -6.25 28.32 25.07
CA GLU A 602 -7.16 29.35 24.56
C GLU A 602 -7.79 30.11 25.72
N ASP A 603 -7.98 31.42 25.54
CA ASP A 603 -8.74 32.29 26.43
C ASP A 603 -9.91 32.94 25.67
N ALA A 604 -10.67 33.80 26.35
CA ALA A 604 -11.83 34.49 25.75
C ALA A 604 -11.48 35.48 24.63
N GLN A 605 -10.19 35.74 24.40
CA GLN A 605 -9.66 36.73 23.46
C GLN A 605 -8.81 36.09 22.35
N GLY A 606 -8.49 34.79 22.44
CA GLY A 606 -7.79 34.05 21.39
C GLY A 606 -7.01 32.84 21.88
N ALA A 607 -6.20 32.29 20.99
CA ALA A 607 -5.28 31.20 21.26
C ALA A 607 -3.87 31.72 21.58
N TRP A 608 -3.16 30.96 22.42
CA TRP A 608 -1.78 31.15 22.79
C TRP A 608 -0.97 29.91 22.43
N ALA A 609 0.23 30.11 21.91
CA ALA A 609 1.19 29.03 21.66
C ALA A 609 2.58 29.46 22.12
N ALA A 610 3.22 28.61 22.91
CA ALA A 610 4.56 28.82 23.42
C ALA A 610 5.44 27.60 23.17
N ARG A 611 6.71 27.82 22.84
CA ARG A 611 7.70 26.76 22.66
C ARG A 611 9.05 27.16 23.25
N GLN A 612 9.68 26.23 23.94
CA GLN A 612 10.99 26.44 24.54
C GLN A 612 12.08 26.49 23.46
N ASP A 613 13.06 27.37 23.62
CA ASP A 613 14.16 27.60 22.67
C ASP A 613 15.38 26.69 22.91
N GLY A 614 15.33 25.81 23.91
CA GLY A 614 16.42 24.92 24.30
C GLY A 614 17.51 25.56 25.18
N ALA A 615 17.52 26.88 25.34
CA ALA A 615 18.42 27.64 26.20
C ALA A 615 17.73 28.16 27.48
N GLY A 616 16.56 27.60 27.82
CA GLY A 616 15.75 28.00 28.97
C GLY A 616 14.85 29.22 28.72
N GLY A 617 14.80 29.73 27.48
CA GLY A 617 13.86 30.75 27.04
C GLY A 617 12.62 30.16 26.35
N TRP A 618 11.60 31.00 26.19
CA TRP A 618 10.34 30.68 25.54
C TRP A 618 10.06 31.67 24.42
N ARG A 619 9.63 31.12 23.27
CA ARG A 619 8.99 31.86 22.18
C ARG A 619 7.49 31.76 22.36
N LEU A 620 6.82 32.88 22.54
CA LEU A 620 5.37 32.97 22.77
C LEU A 620 4.72 33.72 21.62
N ALA A 621 3.54 33.26 21.18
CA ALA A 621 2.70 33.96 20.22
C ALA A 621 1.23 33.90 20.61
N ARG A 622 0.47 34.91 20.17
CA ARG A 622 -0.98 35.02 20.35
C ARG A 622 -1.69 35.25 19.01
N GLY A 623 -2.86 34.65 18.84
CA GLY A 623 -3.68 34.82 17.64
C GLY A 623 -5.16 34.53 17.90
N PRO A 624 -6.06 34.80 16.94
CA PRO A 624 -7.50 34.59 17.10
C PRO A 624 -7.90 33.12 17.27
N ASN A 625 -7.12 32.17 16.75
CA ASN A 625 -7.31 30.74 16.93
C ASN A 625 -6.00 29.96 16.69
N ALA A 626 -5.97 28.68 17.06
CA ALA A 626 -4.78 27.84 16.91
C ALA A 626 -4.32 27.65 15.45
N ALA A 627 -5.26 27.59 14.50
CA ALA A 627 -4.93 27.43 13.08
C ALA A 627 -4.18 28.65 12.50
N PHE A 628 -4.59 29.86 12.90
CA PHE A 628 -3.93 31.11 12.51
C PHE A 628 -2.50 31.19 13.05
N LEU A 629 -2.29 30.74 14.29
CA LEU A 629 -0.95 30.72 14.89
C LEU A 629 0.00 29.76 14.16
N GLU A 630 -0.48 28.59 13.79
CA GLU A 630 0.32 27.60 13.05
C GLU A 630 0.72 28.13 11.66
N ASP A 631 -0.20 28.77 10.95
CA ASP A 631 0.03 29.29 9.59
C ASP A 631 0.97 30.52 9.57
N ARG A 632 0.80 31.44 10.54
CA ARG A 632 1.54 32.72 10.55
C ARG A 632 2.90 32.64 11.24
N VAL A 633 2.98 31.95 12.38
CA VAL A 633 4.15 31.99 13.28
C VAL A 633 4.59 30.58 13.74
N GLY A 634 4.02 29.51 13.19
CA GLY A 634 4.39 28.13 13.52
C GLY A 634 5.86 27.84 13.27
N ASP A 635 6.37 28.27 12.10
CA ASP A 635 7.78 28.14 11.74
C ASP A 635 8.68 28.90 12.74
N TRP A 636 8.33 30.15 13.08
CA TRP A 636 9.09 30.95 14.05
C TRP A 636 9.06 30.35 15.47
N LEU A 637 7.92 29.84 15.93
CA LEU A 637 7.84 29.15 17.22
C LEU A 637 8.75 27.90 17.25
N ALA A 638 8.85 27.20 16.12
CA ALA A 638 9.66 26.00 15.98
C ALA A 638 11.17 26.29 15.86
N THR A 639 11.57 27.28 15.07
CA THR A 639 12.99 27.52 14.70
C THR A 639 13.56 28.80 15.29
N GLY A 640 12.73 29.81 15.54
CA GLY A 640 13.14 31.16 15.95
C GLY A 640 13.50 32.08 14.79
N GLU A 641 13.42 31.58 13.55
CA GLU A 641 13.70 32.37 12.35
C GLU A 641 12.43 33.04 11.82
N VAL A 642 12.50 34.34 11.56
CA VAL A 642 11.42 35.10 10.94
C VAL A 642 11.51 34.92 9.42
N ARG A 643 10.45 34.44 8.78
CA ARG A 643 10.34 34.43 7.31
C ARG A 643 10.45 35.88 6.82
N ARG A 644 11.51 36.18 6.07
CA ARG A 644 11.63 37.47 5.35
C ARG A 644 10.75 37.49 4.10
#